data_AF-A0A353TXJ8-F1
#
_entry.id   AF-A0A353TXJ8-F1
#
_cell.length_a   1.000
_cell.length_b   1.000
_cell.length_c   1.000
_cell.angle_alpha   90.00
_cell.angle_beta   90.00
_cell.angle_gamma   90.00
#
_symmetry.space_group_name_H-M   'P 1'
#
loop_
_entity.id
_entity.type
_entity.pdbx_description
1 polymer ?
#
loop_
_entity_poly.entity_id
_entity_poly.type
_entity_poly.pdbx_seq_one_letter_code
_entity_poly.pdbx_strand_id
1 'polypeptide(L)'
;MHTRRLLIISALIWLGSCSTQKNTWLSRNHNTLTAKYNILFNGEQSFMRGENQLKQTHVDNFTAILPLFPYSGEDKAGAVKGEMDRAIEKGLKLIQKKSITVRPKGRPDRDNPRQMAFYNQREYNRVVDDAYILIGKAHLYNHEFFDALTALEYAFREFPGKAAQFEALIWMAKTRVEMGDYENALILLERYDGLGKAPAKLYPEYMATYADYLIRTGQYNSAIPFMIAAASGSNNKWDKSRRNFILAQLYENAAQLENANVSYERVIRSSPGYQMEFTARVNMLLIGSRLNTNYDETRRELIKFAAQFKNQEYRDLIYMAVAKSYLQEGDSLQALTNLKLAAGYNMGNRELLAETYIEMASIYFEQPDYPASYAYYDSTLTLMPQNDSRYDRVKFRHKGLADLSEHFTTIQREDSLQRLAALPEAELDAFLDAMIEAERQAQLNRQIAGATPGRMANYDPMFNTGFSNLPGRTADTQGGWYFYNPATVSLGKMEFERRWGRRASEDNWRRSNKSLQTAEDSPQPPPMPGEPGEKLFEAIDMPEEKAGKRSLTELPSKEELMAAIPKSEEQLSASHKLKGEAYFDAAMVFLDYFKQPEKARLLFSALLEEYPDHELAEQAIFWSYRAYKEEDDKAGSETMKALLLNRFPEGYYAPFVSDPEHAANLIKAKKELQQKYEDAYSAYKSNRFNEALRQTDIIITQSDNVELGRNALLLSAVSYGKLGNKTGFVAQLQTLSNEHSNSPEGKMAIQWLGMLDEGLLPAIGPVNIADRALAGENTESAGYKSPDEQGSLYLFEPNEVHSIFLVVNSEADINRLIFKLADYNFKRFLLADYELESHSAPDGKRIVTIGPFKNRREVMDYFYALRSNTNLLQVDNLVQPMLMAGSKANLNALTRTGDFDAYRTFFSQYYLAGAGGIIIDLTYENLEEQNKQTVAPEASGFKASDGIHLAMVVVPANIQTGRISGFLSSHALNLYNLKVSNKTVKLNDGRSVIVVERFDSKEDASDFISSLSDIPYWNNQLKGDSWYKAAVSPDNFKLIEEMQSIEKFVEFETSTAP
;
A
#
# COMPACT_ATOMS: atom_id res chain seq x y z
N MET A 1 -81.38 -28.74 13.71
CA MET A 1 -80.49 -28.65 12.53
C MET A 1 -80.32 -27.22 12.00
N HIS A 2 -81.38 -26.43 11.82
CA HIS A 2 -81.30 -25.10 11.18
C HIS A 2 -80.39 -24.09 11.88
N THR A 3 -80.36 -24.03 13.21
CA THR A 3 -79.45 -23.15 13.98
C THR A 3 -77.97 -23.43 13.70
N ARG A 4 -77.57 -24.70 13.56
CA ARG A 4 -76.20 -25.09 13.22
C ARG A 4 -75.84 -24.71 11.77
N ARG A 5 -76.78 -24.81 10.84
CA ARG A 5 -76.61 -24.32 9.45
C ARG A 5 -76.54 -22.79 9.39
N LEU A 6 -77.35 -22.06 10.17
CA LEU A 6 -77.30 -20.60 10.29
C LEU A 6 -75.96 -20.11 10.85
N LEU A 7 -75.39 -20.81 11.84
CA LEU A 7 -74.04 -20.51 12.37
C LEU A 7 -72.92 -20.77 11.36
N ILE A 8 -73.04 -21.82 10.53
CA ILE A 8 -72.08 -22.10 9.47
C ILE A 8 -72.20 -21.07 8.33
N ILE A 9 -73.42 -20.69 7.96
CA ILE A 9 -73.68 -19.66 6.94
C ILE A 9 -73.24 -18.28 7.43
N SER A 10 -73.46 -17.91 8.69
CA SER A 10 -72.96 -16.65 9.25
C SER A 10 -71.44 -16.64 9.34
N ALA A 11 -70.79 -17.74 9.71
CA ALA A 11 -69.33 -17.87 9.67
C ALA A 11 -68.78 -17.74 8.24
N LEU A 12 -69.43 -18.35 7.24
CA LEU A 12 -69.04 -18.23 5.82
C LEU A 12 -69.22 -16.80 5.29
N ILE A 13 -70.28 -16.09 5.68
CA ILE A 13 -70.50 -14.68 5.31
C ILE A 13 -69.47 -13.76 5.97
N TRP A 14 -69.07 -14.04 7.22
CA TRP A 14 -67.98 -13.31 7.90
C TRP A 14 -66.62 -13.55 7.24
N LEU A 15 -66.35 -14.77 6.76
CA LEU A 15 -65.15 -15.10 5.99
C LEU A 15 -65.14 -14.40 4.61
N GLY A 16 -66.28 -14.27 3.95
CA GLY A 16 -66.42 -13.61 2.64
C GLY A 16 -66.27 -12.07 2.65
N SER A 17 -66.43 -11.41 3.80
CA SER A 17 -66.32 -9.95 3.93
C SER A 17 -64.88 -9.43 4.13
N CYS A 18 -63.90 -10.34 4.21
CA CYS A 18 -62.48 -10.04 4.44
C CYS A 18 -61.77 -9.50 3.19
N SER A 19 -62.17 -8.30 2.74
CA SER A 19 -61.46 -7.56 1.69
C SER A 19 -60.02 -7.24 2.13
N THR A 20 -59.05 -7.82 1.44
CA THR A 20 -57.60 -7.64 1.69
C THR A 20 -57.10 -6.22 1.48
N GLN A 21 -57.87 -5.38 0.75
CA GLN A 21 -57.54 -3.98 0.43
C GLN A 21 -58.02 -2.96 1.48
N LYS A 22 -58.80 -3.36 2.49
CA LYS A 22 -59.30 -2.44 3.52
C LYS A 22 -58.41 -2.49 4.77
N ASN A 23 -58.01 -1.34 5.30
CA ASN A 23 -57.28 -1.28 6.58
C ASN A 23 -58.25 -1.44 7.77
N THR A 24 -58.41 -2.69 8.24
CA THR A 24 -59.24 -3.07 9.39
C THR A 24 -58.41 -3.88 10.39
N TRP A 25 -58.88 -4.04 11.63
CA TRP A 25 -58.18 -4.84 12.64
C TRP A 25 -57.94 -6.30 12.17
N LEU A 26 -58.96 -6.94 11.58
CA LEU A 26 -58.88 -8.32 11.11
C LEU A 26 -57.94 -8.48 9.92
N SER A 27 -58.04 -7.60 8.92
CA SER A 27 -57.15 -7.64 7.74
C SER A 27 -55.70 -7.29 8.07
N ARG A 28 -55.44 -6.33 8.98
CA ARG A 28 -54.08 -6.05 9.48
C ARG A 28 -53.47 -7.28 10.16
N ASN A 29 -54.21 -7.93 11.06
CA ASN A 29 -53.71 -9.09 11.78
C ASN A 29 -53.50 -10.30 10.85
N HIS A 30 -54.42 -10.56 9.92
CA HIS A 30 -54.27 -11.64 8.94
C HIS A 30 -53.06 -11.40 8.00
N ASN A 31 -52.88 -10.17 7.49
CA ASN A 31 -51.72 -9.85 6.66
C ASN A 31 -50.41 -9.87 7.45
N THR A 32 -50.39 -9.41 8.71
CA THR A 32 -49.20 -9.51 9.58
C THR A 32 -48.83 -10.97 9.85
N LEU A 33 -49.80 -11.82 10.21
CA LEU A 33 -49.59 -13.25 10.48
C LEU A 33 -49.04 -13.97 9.25
N THR A 34 -49.70 -13.79 8.09
CA THR A 34 -49.30 -14.44 6.84
C THR A 34 -48.02 -13.88 6.24
N ALA A 35 -47.72 -12.60 6.46
CA ALA A 35 -46.41 -12.02 6.13
C ALA A 35 -45.30 -12.67 6.96
N LYS A 36 -45.46 -12.68 8.29
CA LYS A 36 -44.45 -13.17 9.24
C LYS A 36 -44.12 -14.65 9.04
N TYR A 37 -45.12 -15.53 9.14
CA TYR A 37 -44.88 -16.98 9.23
C TYR A 37 -44.77 -17.71 7.87
N ASN A 38 -45.02 -17.02 6.74
CA ASN A 38 -44.90 -17.63 5.41
C ASN A 38 -43.85 -16.91 4.55
N ILE A 39 -43.82 -15.58 4.52
CA ILE A 39 -42.91 -14.85 3.64
C ILE A 39 -41.61 -14.48 4.37
N LEU A 40 -41.70 -13.73 5.47
CA LEU A 40 -40.54 -13.24 6.22
C LEU A 40 -39.68 -14.39 6.75
N PHE A 41 -40.29 -15.34 7.48
CA PHE A 41 -39.58 -16.50 8.02
C PHE A 41 -38.79 -17.26 6.94
N ASN A 42 -39.38 -17.49 5.77
CA ASN A 42 -38.68 -18.17 4.66
C ASN A 42 -37.52 -17.35 4.07
N GLY A 43 -37.56 -16.03 4.18
CA GLY A 43 -36.45 -15.14 3.82
C GLY A 43 -35.35 -15.13 4.90
N GLU A 44 -35.73 -15.01 6.17
CA GLU A 44 -34.82 -15.09 7.32
C GLU A 44 -34.07 -16.43 7.36
N GLN A 45 -34.75 -17.55 7.12
CA GLN A 45 -34.11 -18.87 7.02
C GLN A 45 -33.21 -19.02 5.78
N SER A 46 -33.39 -18.22 4.73
CA SER A 46 -32.45 -18.15 3.61
C SER A 46 -31.19 -17.39 4.01
N PHE A 47 -31.37 -16.18 4.53
CA PHE A 47 -30.29 -15.33 5.03
C PHE A 47 -29.42 -16.08 6.07
N MET A 48 -30.04 -16.72 7.06
CA MET A 48 -29.32 -17.51 8.08
C MET A 48 -28.55 -18.69 7.48
N ARG A 49 -28.99 -19.30 6.38
CA ARG A 49 -28.24 -20.38 5.73
C ARG A 49 -27.00 -19.85 5.03
N GLY A 50 -27.09 -18.73 4.32
CA GLY A 50 -25.92 -18.06 3.74
C GLY A 50 -24.96 -17.52 4.81
N GLU A 51 -25.45 -16.88 5.87
CA GLU A 51 -24.60 -16.47 7.00
C GLU A 51 -23.83 -17.64 7.61
N ASN A 52 -24.51 -18.77 7.85
CA ASN A 52 -23.85 -19.97 8.37
C ASN A 52 -22.89 -20.62 7.36
N GLN A 53 -23.17 -20.54 6.05
CA GLN A 53 -22.26 -21.00 5.00
C GLN A 53 -20.95 -20.20 5.07
N LEU A 54 -21.00 -18.86 5.09
CA LEU A 54 -19.81 -18.03 5.27
C LEU A 54 -19.07 -18.40 6.56
N LYS A 55 -19.77 -18.53 7.69
CA LYS A 55 -19.15 -18.91 8.98
C LYS A 55 -18.50 -20.31 8.99
N GLN A 56 -18.86 -21.20 8.06
CA GLN A 56 -18.30 -22.55 7.93
C GLN A 56 -17.18 -22.64 6.89
N THR A 57 -17.24 -21.86 5.81
CA THR A 57 -16.20 -21.83 4.76
C THR A 57 -15.11 -20.80 5.00
N HIS A 58 -15.29 -19.90 5.97
CA HIS A 58 -14.28 -18.91 6.36
C HIS A 58 -13.06 -19.58 6.98
N VAL A 59 -11.89 -19.39 6.37
CA VAL A 59 -10.59 -19.71 6.93
C VAL A 59 -10.04 -18.46 7.60
N ASP A 60 -9.78 -18.53 8.91
CA ASP A 60 -9.24 -17.42 9.69
C ASP A 60 -7.73 -17.26 9.42
N ASN A 61 -7.29 -16.07 8.99
CA ASN A 61 -5.88 -15.70 9.06
C ASN A 61 -5.53 -15.20 10.48
N PHE A 62 -5.00 -16.09 11.31
CA PHE A 62 -4.60 -15.79 12.67
C PHE A 62 -3.31 -14.94 12.82
N THR A 63 -2.63 -14.58 11.73
CA THR A 63 -1.44 -13.69 11.81
C THR A 63 -1.81 -12.22 11.98
N ALA A 64 -3.03 -11.84 11.58
CA ALA A 64 -3.58 -10.50 11.69
C ALA A 64 -4.77 -10.46 12.67
N ILE A 65 -5.24 -9.26 13.03
CA ILE A 65 -6.51 -9.11 13.77
C ILE A 65 -7.63 -9.68 12.91
N LEU A 66 -8.40 -10.62 13.46
CA LEU A 66 -9.43 -11.31 12.69
C LEU A 66 -10.57 -10.33 12.30
N PRO A 67 -11.11 -10.41 11.07
CA PRO A 67 -12.32 -9.69 10.71
C PRO A 67 -13.46 -10.05 11.67
N LEU A 68 -14.20 -9.03 12.13
CA LEU A 68 -15.24 -9.23 13.14
C LEU A 68 -16.47 -9.95 12.57
N PHE A 69 -16.79 -9.71 11.30
CA PHE A 69 -17.98 -10.19 10.63
C PHE A 69 -17.64 -11.18 9.50
N PRO A 70 -18.49 -12.20 9.26
CA PRO A 70 -18.17 -13.29 8.32
C PRO A 70 -18.26 -12.89 6.84
N TYR A 71 -18.88 -11.75 6.53
CA TYR A 71 -19.03 -11.20 5.19
C TYR A 71 -17.86 -10.31 4.76
N SER A 72 -16.93 -10.00 5.66
CA SER A 72 -15.86 -9.05 5.40
C SER A 72 -14.74 -9.63 4.53
N GLY A 73 -14.20 -8.80 3.64
CA GLY A 73 -13.18 -9.17 2.65
C GLY A 73 -13.75 -9.46 1.25
N GLU A 74 -13.06 -8.98 0.21
CA GLU A 74 -13.49 -9.05 -1.20
C GLU A 74 -13.73 -10.49 -1.69
N ASP A 75 -13.00 -11.47 -1.15
CA ASP A 75 -13.14 -12.89 -1.47
C ASP A 75 -14.50 -13.49 -1.04
N LYS A 76 -15.30 -12.74 -0.28
CA LYS A 76 -16.66 -13.12 0.13
C LYS A 76 -17.74 -12.65 -0.86
N ALA A 77 -17.41 -11.75 -1.80
CA ALA A 77 -18.35 -11.24 -2.78
C ALA A 77 -19.00 -12.39 -3.60
N GLY A 78 -20.33 -12.40 -3.66
CA GLY A 78 -21.10 -13.44 -4.37
C GLY A 78 -21.09 -14.86 -3.77
N ALA A 79 -20.27 -15.16 -2.76
CA ALA A 79 -20.09 -16.52 -2.21
C ALA A 79 -21.38 -17.17 -1.67
N VAL A 80 -22.39 -16.35 -1.32
CA VAL A 80 -23.71 -16.79 -0.82
C VAL A 80 -24.89 -16.22 -1.62
N LYS A 81 -24.65 -15.78 -2.85
CA LYS A 81 -25.63 -15.05 -3.69
C LYS A 81 -26.98 -15.76 -3.80
N GLY A 82 -27.00 -17.06 -4.07
CA GLY A 82 -28.25 -17.82 -4.20
C GLY A 82 -29.14 -17.84 -2.93
N GLU A 83 -28.55 -17.71 -1.74
CA GLU A 83 -29.28 -17.64 -0.48
C GLU A 83 -29.71 -16.20 -0.13
N MET A 84 -28.91 -15.21 -0.49
CA MET A 84 -29.23 -13.79 -0.31
C MET A 84 -30.28 -13.29 -1.30
N ASP A 85 -30.16 -13.61 -2.58
CA ASP A 85 -31.14 -13.31 -3.63
C ASP A 85 -32.53 -13.85 -3.26
N ARG A 86 -32.57 -15.04 -2.66
CA ARG A 86 -33.81 -15.65 -2.13
C ARG A 86 -34.34 -14.90 -0.91
N ALA A 87 -33.49 -14.39 -0.01
CA ALA A 87 -33.92 -13.53 1.09
C ALA A 87 -34.51 -12.20 0.57
N ILE A 88 -33.85 -11.57 -0.41
CA ILE A 88 -34.29 -10.35 -1.11
C ILE A 88 -35.65 -10.59 -1.80
N GLU A 89 -35.80 -11.67 -2.57
CA GLU A 89 -37.07 -12.03 -3.24
C GLU A 89 -38.22 -12.15 -2.23
N LYS A 90 -37.98 -12.77 -1.05
CA LYS A 90 -39.01 -12.87 -0.01
C LYS A 90 -39.30 -11.52 0.65
N GLY A 91 -38.30 -10.69 0.93
CA GLY A 91 -38.50 -9.33 1.43
C GLY A 91 -39.35 -8.49 0.48
N LEU A 92 -38.97 -8.42 -0.80
CA LEU A 92 -39.70 -7.69 -1.84
C LEU A 92 -41.13 -8.21 -2.02
N LYS A 93 -41.32 -9.54 -2.01
CA LYS A 93 -42.63 -10.19 -2.09
C LYS A 93 -43.51 -9.88 -0.88
N LEU A 94 -42.94 -9.71 0.32
CA LEU A 94 -43.66 -9.28 1.51
C LEU A 94 -44.13 -7.84 1.33
N ILE A 95 -43.24 -6.92 0.99
CA ILE A 95 -43.57 -5.50 0.75
C ILE A 95 -44.68 -5.41 -0.30
N GLN A 96 -44.48 -6.01 -1.48
CA GLN A 96 -45.44 -5.95 -2.60
C GLN A 96 -46.82 -6.52 -2.27
N LYS A 97 -46.91 -7.63 -1.50
CA LYS A 97 -48.17 -8.37 -1.30
C LYS A 97 -48.81 -8.20 0.08
N LYS A 98 -48.11 -7.56 1.04
CA LYS A 98 -48.52 -7.47 2.44
C LYS A 98 -48.38 -6.08 3.06
N SER A 99 -47.78 -5.10 2.38
CA SER A 99 -47.84 -3.70 2.80
C SER A 99 -49.29 -3.20 2.91
N ILE A 100 -49.55 -2.37 3.91
CA ILE A 100 -50.84 -1.69 4.11
C ILE A 100 -50.52 -0.21 4.37
N THR A 101 -50.58 0.61 3.33
CA THR A 101 -50.35 2.08 3.42
C THR A 101 -51.65 2.89 3.57
N VAL A 102 -52.80 2.31 3.21
CA VAL A 102 -54.12 2.94 3.31
C VAL A 102 -54.47 3.19 4.78
N ARG A 103 -54.85 4.42 5.15
CA ARG A 103 -55.23 4.77 6.54
C ARG A 103 -56.52 4.06 7.01
N PRO A 104 -56.71 3.83 8.32
CA PRO A 104 -57.97 3.31 8.89
C PRO A 104 -59.14 4.24 8.57
N LYS A 105 -60.36 3.69 8.49
CA LYS A 105 -61.57 4.52 8.38
C LYS A 105 -61.90 5.18 9.72
N GLY A 106 -62.27 6.46 9.65
CA GLY A 106 -62.54 7.31 10.80
C GLY A 106 -61.27 7.97 11.32
N ARG A 107 -61.19 9.31 11.23
CA ARG A 107 -60.11 10.08 11.85
C ARG A 107 -60.35 10.04 13.37
N PRO A 108 -59.35 9.67 14.19
CA PRO A 108 -59.49 9.69 15.64
C PRO A 108 -59.58 11.13 16.16
N ASP A 109 -59.99 11.24 17.42
CA ASP A 109 -59.96 12.50 18.15
C ASP A 109 -58.54 13.08 18.18
N ARG A 110 -58.43 14.41 18.03
CA ARG A 110 -57.15 15.12 18.10
C ARG A 110 -56.56 15.06 19.52
N ASP A 111 -57.43 14.99 20.53
CA ASP A 111 -57.05 14.95 21.94
C ASP A 111 -56.59 13.57 22.42
N ASN A 112 -56.45 12.59 21.49
CA ASN A 112 -55.84 11.29 21.76
C ASN A 112 -54.53 11.10 20.98
N PRO A 113 -53.37 11.55 21.52
CA PRO A 113 -52.08 11.47 20.83
C PRO A 113 -51.70 10.05 20.37
N ARG A 114 -52.08 9.02 21.13
CA ARG A 114 -51.76 7.62 20.78
C ARG A 114 -52.54 7.13 19.56
N GLN A 115 -53.84 7.43 19.49
CA GLN A 115 -54.65 7.09 18.32
C GLN A 115 -54.26 7.94 17.09
N MET A 116 -53.95 9.23 17.30
CA MET A 116 -53.50 10.11 16.23
C MET A 116 -52.14 9.69 15.66
N ALA A 117 -51.19 9.28 16.52
CA ALA A 117 -49.91 8.71 16.09
C ALA A 117 -50.10 7.42 15.27
N PHE A 118 -50.99 6.52 15.69
CA PHE A 118 -51.35 5.33 14.90
C PHE A 118 -51.99 5.72 13.56
N TYR A 119 -52.97 6.63 13.55
CA TYR A 119 -53.63 7.08 12.31
C TYR A 119 -52.70 7.80 11.32
N ASN A 120 -51.60 8.37 11.80
CA ASN A 120 -50.59 9.03 10.96
C ASN A 120 -49.47 8.09 10.45
N GLN A 121 -49.48 6.81 10.82
CA GLN A 121 -48.52 5.82 10.29
C GLN A 121 -48.62 5.72 8.75
N ARG A 122 -47.46 5.54 8.10
CA ARG A 122 -47.36 5.29 6.66
C ARG A 122 -47.52 3.82 6.28
N GLU A 123 -47.35 2.92 7.24
CA GLU A 123 -47.45 1.46 7.09
C GLU A 123 -48.09 0.86 8.35
N TYR A 124 -49.04 -0.04 8.15
CA TYR A 124 -49.88 -0.63 9.21
C TYR A 124 -49.66 -2.13 9.43
N ASN A 125 -48.88 -2.80 8.58
CA ASN A 125 -48.38 -4.14 8.81
C ASN A 125 -47.09 -4.08 9.64
N ARG A 126 -47.01 -4.91 10.68
CA ARG A 126 -46.02 -4.82 11.77
C ARG A 126 -44.70 -5.56 11.52
N VAL A 127 -44.50 -6.06 10.29
CA VAL A 127 -43.32 -6.83 9.86
C VAL A 127 -42.81 -6.41 8.46
N VAL A 128 -43.26 -5.26 7.96
CA VAL A 128 -42.76 -4.70 6.69
C VAL A 128 -41.43 -4.00 6.91
N ASP A 129 -41.26 -3.39 8.08
CA ASP A 129 -39.99 -2.93 8.63
C ASP A 129 -38.94 -4.05 8.68
N ASP A 130 -39.29 -5.21 9.26
CA ASP A 130 -38.40 -6.37 9.30
C ASP A 130 -37.97 -6.83 7.88
N ALA A 131 -38.84 -6.68 6.88
CA ALA A 131 -38.55 -7.05 5.49
C ALA A 131 -37.54 -6.12 4.80
N TYR A 132 -37.59 -4.80 5.04
CA TYR A 132 -36.57 -3.88 4.53
C TYR A 132 -35.20 -4.13 5.19
N ILE A 133 -35.19 -4.42 6.50
CA ILE A 133 -33.97 -4.81 7.22
C ILE A 133 -33.38 -6.10 6.64
N LEU A 134 -34.21 -7.10 6.33
CA LEU A 134 -33.76 -8.35 5.71
C LEU A 134 -33.14 -8.12 4.32
N ILE A 135 -33.76 -7.28 3.49
CA ILE A 135 -33.23 -6.91 2.16
C ILE A 135 -31.86 -6.23 2.31
N GLY A 136 -31.75 -5.22 3.18
CA GLY A 136 -30.51 -4.49 3.40
C GLY A 136 -29.36 -5.38 3.89
N LYS A 137 -29.64 -6.29 4.83
CA LYS A 137 -28.69 -7.31 5.28
C LYS A 137 -28.23 -8.22 4.14
N ALA A 138 -29.18 -8.70 3.32
CA ALA A 138 -28.87 -9.65 2.25
C ALA A 138 -28.01 -9.00 1.15
N HIS A 139 -28.29 -7.75 0.77
CA HIS A 139 -27.43 -6.99 -0.15
C HIS A 139 -26.02 -6.78 0.42
N LEU A 140 -25.87 -6.44 1.71
CA LEU A 140 -24.55 -6.32 2.33
C LEU A 140 -23.76 -7.65 2.26
N TYR A 141 -24.42 -8.78 2.53
CA TYR A 141 -23.80 -10.11 2.42
C TYR A 141 -23.49 -10.52 0.97
N ASN A 142 -24.11 -9.86 -0.03
CA ASN A 142 -23.78 -9.97 -1.45
C ASN A 142 -22.68 -9.00 -1.90
N HIS A 143 -22.24 -8.06 -1.06
CA HIS A 143 -21.41 -6.88 -1.40
C HIS A 143 -22.11 -5.88 -2.33
N GLU A 144 -23.44 -5.91 -2.39
CA GLU A 144 -24.30 -4.97 -3.12
C GLU A 144 -24.55 -3.70 -2.26
N PHE A 145 -23.47 -3.00 -1.88
CA PHE A 145 -23.49 -2.00 -0.79
C PHE A 145 -24.46 -0.83 -1.01
N PHE A 146 -24.61 -0.32 -2.23
CA PHE A 146 -25.55 0.78 -2.54
C PHE A 146 -27.01 0.35 -2.42
N ASP A 147 -27.35 -0.88 -2.82
CA ASP A 147 -28.70 -1.44 -2.66
C ASP A 147 -29.00 -1.74 -1.18
N ALA A 148 -27.99 -2.19 -0.43
CA ALA A 148 -28.07 -2.34 1.02
C ALA A 148 -28.42 -1.01 1.69
N LEU A 149 -27.64 0.05 1.42
CA LEU A 149 -27.90 1.40 1.93
C LEU A 149 -29.28 1.91 1.53
N THR A 150 -29.69 1.74 0.26
CA THR A 150 -31.02 2.18 -0.22
C THR A 150 -32.17 1.54 0.56
N ALA A 151 -32.11 0.23 0.82
CA ALA A 151 -33.13 -0.47 1.59
C ALA A 151 -33.13 -0.07 3.08
N LEU A 152 -31.96 0.15 3.66
CA LEU A 152 -31.80 0.52 5.08
C LEU A 152 -32.17 1.98 5.33
N GLU A 153 -31.82 2.91 4.44
CA GLU A 153 -32.24 4.32 4.51
C GLU A 153 -33.76 4.46 4.44
N TYR A 154 -34.43 3.65 3.62
CA TYR A 154 -35.89 3.58 3.60
C TYR A 154 -36.43 3.10 4.97
N ALA A 155 -35.86 2.03 5.53
CA ALA A 155 -36.26 1.54 6.86
C ALA A 155 -36.03 2.59 7.96
N PHE A 156 -34.90 3.29 7.91
CA PHE A 156 -34.53 4.34 8.84
C PHE A 156 -35.50 5.53 8.81
N ARG A 157 -35.90 5.97 7.60
CA ARG A 157 -36.76 7.15 7.41
C ARG A 157 -38.24 6.86 7.64
N GLU A 158 -38.74 5.71 7.21
CA GLU A 158 -40.18 5.42 7.19
C GLU A 158 -40.70 4.77 8.50
N PHE A 159 -39.80 4.32 9.38
CA PHE A 159 -40.15 3.66 10.66
C PHE A 159 -39.58 4.34 11.93
N PRO A 160 -39.72 5.67 12.08
CA PRO A 160 -39.12 6.40 13.20
C PRO A 160 -39.63 5.91 14.56
N GLY A 161 -38.73 5.84 15.54
CA GLY A 161 -39.01 5.39 16.91
C GLY A 161 -39.31 3.90 17.06
N LYS A 162 -39.17 3.09 16.00
CA LYS A 162 -39.22 1.62 16.07
C LYS A 162 -37.82 1.02 16.23
N ALA A 163 -37.76 -0.23 16.71
CA ALA A 163 -36.52 -1.01 16.76
C ALA A 163 -35.81 -1.10 15.38
N ALA A 164 -36.57 -1.15 14.29
CA ALA A 164 -36.03 -1.17 12.93
C ALA A 164 -35.26 0.10 12.55
N GLN A 165 -35.52 1.27 13.15
CA GLN A 165 -34.73 2.47 12.88
C GLN A 165 -33.30 2.35 13.44
N PHE A 166 -33.17 1.87 14.68
CA PHE A 166 -31.87 1.57 15.30
C PHE A 166 -31.14 0.44 14.58
N GLU A 167 -31.87 -0.61 14.19
CA GLU A 167 -31.30 -1.73 13.45
C GLU A 167 -30.82 -1.28 12.05
N ALA A 168 -31.61 -0.48 11.33
CA ALA A 168 -31.21 0.11 10.04
C ALA A 168 -29.90 0.90 10.17
N LEU A 169 -29.81 1.79 11.17
CA LEU A 169 -28.61 2.61 11.41
C LEU A 169 -27.37 1.75 11.68
N ILE A 170 -27.47 0.67 12.49
CA ILE A 170 -26.36 -0.26 12.72
C ILE A 170 -25.92 -0.92 11.41
N TRP A 171 -26.87 -1.38 10.58
CA TRP A 171 -26.54 -2.04 9.31
C TRP A 171 -26.04 -1.06 8.24
N MET A 172 -26.47 0.20 8.26
CA MET A 172 -25.87 1.25 7.41
C MET A 172 -24.43 1.52 7.83
N ALA A 173 -24.15 1.64 9.14
CA ALA A 173 -22.79 1.80 9.65
C ALA A 173 -21.90 0.62 9.24
N LYS A 174 -22.34 -0.63 9.45
CA LYS A 174 -21.65 -1.84 8.95
C LYS A 174 -21.35 -1.79 7.45
N THR A 175 -22.31 -1.31 6.65
CA THR A 175 -22.15 -1.22 5.20
C THR A 175 -21.10 -0.18 4.82
N ARG A 176 -21.14 1.00 5.44
CA ARG A 176 -20.14 2.08 5.24
C ARG A 176 -18.74 1.65 5.69
N VAL A 177 -18.63 0.96 6.83
CA VAL A 177 -17.37 0.36 7.32
C VAL A 177 -16.79 -0.67 6.34
N GLU A 178 -17.62 -1.52 5.73
CA GLU A 178 -17.15 -2.49 4.72
C GLU A 178 -16.74 -1.81 3.40
N MET A 179 -17.39 -0.70 3.04
CA MET A 179 -17.02 0.14 1.88
C MET A 179 -15.71 0.94 2.10
N GLY A 180 -15.15 0.97 3.30
CA GLY A 180 -14.06 1.90 3.67
C GLY A 180 -14.51 3.36 3.84
N ASP A 181 -15.81 3.63 3.85
CA ASP A 181 -16.42 4.95 4.03
C ASP A 181 -16.54 5.26 5.54
N TYR A 182 -15.39 5.47 6.16
CA TYR A 182 -15.26 5.62 7.61
C TYR A 182 -15.93 6.89 8.15
N GLU A 183 -15.88 8.00 7.41
CA GLU A 183 -16.55 9.26 7.77
C GLU A 183 -18.07 9.08 7.95
N ASN A 184 -18.74 8.54 6.93
CA ASN A 184 -20.19 8.32 7.01
C ASN A 184 -20.54 7.19 7.99
N ALA A 185 -19.65 6.23 8.21
CA ALA A 185 -19.83 5.23 9.26
C ALA A 185 -19.86 5.85 10.67
N LEU A 186 -18.93 6.77 10.98
CA LEU A 186 -18.87 7.43 12.28
C LEU A 186 -20.14 8.27 12.54
N ILE A 187 -20.56 9.08 11.56
CA ILE A 187 -21.79 9.89 11.63
C ILE A 187 -23.02 9.01 11.95
N LEU A 188 -23.08 7.80 11.39
CA LEU A 188 -24.15 6.86 11.68
C LEU A 188 -24.04 6.26 13.09
N LEU A 189 -22.83 5.90 13.53
CA LEU A 189 -22.60 5.35 14.87
C LEU A 189 -22.96 6.35 15.97
N GLU A 190 -22.45 7.57 15.92
CA GLU A 190 -22.70 8.62 16.93
C GLU A 190 -24.19 8.99 17.04
N ARG A 191 -24.92 8.86 15.93
CA ARG A 191 -26.37 9.12 15.90
C ARG A 191 -27.19 8.10 16.69
N TYR A 192 -26.65 6.93 17.03
CA TYR A 192 -27.39 5.85 17.72
C TYR A 192 -28.04 6.32 19.03
N ASP A 193 -27.27 6.97 19.91
CA ASP A 193 -27.77 7.44 21.21
C ASP A 193 -28.69 8.68 21.06
N GLY A 194 -28.45 9.50 20.02
CA GLY A 194 -29.28 10.66 19.67
C GLY A 194 -30.71 10.31 19.22
N LEU A 195 -31.00 9.06 18.85
CA LEU A 195 -32.35 8.59 18.53
C LEU A 195 -33.21 8.29 19.78
N GLY A 196 -32.63 8.35 20.99
CA GLY A 196 -33.30 8.06 22.25
C GLY A 196 -33.21 6.58 22.65
N LYS A 197 -34.23 6.05 23.33
CA LYS A 197 -34.13 4.75 24.02
C LYS A 197 -34.11 3.56 23.06
N ALA A 198 -32.91 3.14 22.67
CA ALA A 198 -32.68 1.96 21.84
C ALA A 198 -33.15 0.64 22.50
N PRO A 199 -33.52 -0.39 21.72
CA PRO A 199 -33.78 -1.74 22.24
C PRO A 199 -32.49 -2.40 22.77
N ALA A 200 -32.49 -2.82 24.04
CA ALA A 200 -31.33 -3.43 24.68
C ALA A 200 -30.73 -4.63 23.90
N LYS A 201 -31.54 -5.37 23.13
CA LYS A 201 -31.09 -6.48 22.27
C LYS A 201 -30.13 -6.07 21.14
N LEU A 202 -30.11 -4.79 20.75
CA LEU A 202 -29.27 -4.27 19.65
C LEU A 202 -27.94 -3.70 20.15
N TYR A 203 -27.85 -3.36 21.43
CA TYR A 203 -26.67 -2.71 22.01
C TYR A 203 -25.36 -3.52 21.84
N PRO A 204 -25.33 -4.86 22.00
CA PRO A 204 -24.11 -5.64 21.75
C PRO A 204 -23.67 -5.67 20.28
N GLU A 205 -24.58 -5.37 19.34
CA GLU A 205 -24.29 -5.35 17.90
C GLU A 205 -23.89 -3.95 17.43
N TYR A 206 -24.46 -2.90 18.03
CA TYR A 206 -23.96 -1.53 17.93
C TYR A 206 -22.52 -1.45 18.44
N MET A 207 -22.25 -1.96 19.65
CA MET A 207 -20.91 -2.02 20.24
C MET A 207 -19.93 -2.83 19.39
N ALA A 208 -20.38 -3.94 18.78
CA ALA A 208 -19.56 -4.70 17.83
C ALA A 208 -19.20 -3.87 16.58
N THR A 209 -20.18 -3.15 16.02
CA THR A 209 -19.98 -2.33 14.82
C THR A 209 -19.05 -1.13 15.08
N TYR A 210 -19.19 -0.48 16.24
CA TYR A 210 -18.27 0.58 16.66
C TYR A 210 -16.85 0.02 16.87
N ALA A 211 -16.72 -1.16 17.49
CA ALA A 211 -15.42 -1.81 17.63
C ALA A 211 -14.79 -2.17 16.26
N ASP A 212 -15.56 -2.65 15.28
CA ASP A 212 -15.08 -2.93 13.91
C ASP A 212 -14.59 -1.67 13.20
N TYR A 213 -15.33 -0.56 13.33
CA TYR A 213 -14.90 0.77 12.85
C TYR A 213 -13.55 1.19 13.47
N LEU A 214 -13.41 1.09 14.80
CA LEU A 214 -12.17 1.44 15.50
C LEU A 214 -11.01 0.49 15.17
N ILE A 215 -11.27 -0.79 14.91
CA ILE A 215 -10.25 -1.75 14.44
C ILE A 215 -9.76 -1.37 13.04
N ARG A 216 -10.68 -1.11 12.11
CA ARG A 216 -10.35 -0.79 10.71
C ARG A 216 -9.69 0.58 10.52
N THR A 217 -9.92 1.51 11.45
CA THR A 217 -9.21 2.81 11.53
C THR A 217 -7.94 2.76 12.39
N GLY A 218 -7.49 1.57 12.82
CA GLY A 218 -6.23 1.39 13.57
C GLY A 218 -6.27 1.78 15.06
N GLN A 219 -7.41 2.25 15.56
CA GLN A 219 -7.60 2.72 16.93
C GLN A 219 -7.81 1.57 17.94
N TYR A 220 -6.88 0.63 17.99
CA TYR A 220 -7.01 -0.62 18.75
C TYR A 220 -7.29 -0.42 20.25
N ASN A 221 -6.64 0.55 20.89
CA ASN A 221 -6.88 0.88 22.30
C ASN A 221 -8.32 1.36 22.54
N SER A 222 -8.83 2.22 21.66
CA SER A 222 -10.21 2.72 21.70
C SER A 222 -11.23 1.59 21.46
N ALA A 223 -10.90 0.59 20.63
CA ALA A 223 -11.80 -0.53 20.32
C ALA A 223 -12.07 -1.47 21.51
N ILE A 224 -11.13 -1.58 22.47
CA ILE A 224 -11.21 -2.49 23.63
C ILE A 224 -12.53 -2.36 24.42
N PRO A 225 -12.93 -1.19 24.96
CA PRO A 225 -14.17 -1.05 25.74
C PRO A 225 -15.43 -1.46 24.96
N PHE A 226 -15.51 -1.11 23.66
CA PHE A 226 -16.62 -1.53 22.79
C PHE A 226 -16.60 -3.04 22.57
N MET A 227 -15.43 -3.65 22.36
CA MET A 227 -15.30 -5.09 22.18
C MET A 227 -15.62 -5.88 23.47
N ILE A 228 -15.32 -5.35 24.66
CA ILE A 228 -15.76 -5.93 25.94
C ILE A 228 -17.30 -5.98 26.02
N ALA A 229 -17.98 -4.88 25.67
CA ALA A 229 -19.44 -4.82 25.64
C ALA A 229 -20.03 -5.76 24.58
N ALA A 230 -19.42 -5.80 23.39
CA ALA A 230 -19.81 -6.68 22.28
C ALA A 230 -19.64 -8.18 22.62
N ALA A 231 -18.56 -8.56 23.30
CA ALA A 231 -18.24 -9.93 23.68
C ALA A 231 -19.12 -10.43 24.85
N SER A 232 -19.38 -9.56 25.84
CA SER A 232 -20.21 -9.90 27.01
C SER A 232 -21.70 -9.99 26.68
N GLY A 233 -22.19 -9.16 25.76
CA GLY A 233 -23.59 -9.18 25.30
C GLY A 233 -23.90 -10.21 24.20
N SER A 234 -22.93 -11.01 23.75
CA SER A 234 -23.13 -11.99 22.68
C SER A 234 -23.78 -13.29 23.18
N ASN A 235 -24.92 -13.64 22.57
CA ASN A 235 -25.64 -14.89 22.86
C ASN A 235 -25.26 -16.06 21.93
N ASN A 236 -24.64 -15.78 20.77
CA ASN A 236 -24.22 -16.82 19.81
C ASN A 236 -22.81 -17.31 20.15
N LYS A 237 -22.59 -18.63 20.12
CA LYS A 237 -21.31 -19.27 20.38
C LYS A 237 -20.20 -18.80 19.44
N TRP A 238 -20.48 -18.68 18.14
CA TRP A 238 -19.50 -18.24 17.13
C TRP A 238 -19.06 -16.78 17.41
N ASP A 239 -20.02 -15.87 17.53
CA ASP A 239 -19.76 -14.45 17.82
C ASP A 239 -19.05 -14.26 19.16
N LYS A 240 -19.45 -15.02 20.20
CA LYS A 240 -18.79 -14.99 21.51
C LYS A 240 -17.33 -15.44 21.43
N SER A 241 -17.04 -16.51 20.69
CA SER A 241 -15.67 -17.01 20.51
C SER A 241 -14.81 -15.98 19.77
N ARG A 242 -15.28 -15.52 18.60
CA ARG A 242 -14.58 -14.57 17.74
C ARG A 242 -14.33 -13.23 18.44
N ARG A 243 -15.34 -12.66 19.12
CA ARG A 243 -15.20 -11.40 19.86
C ARG A 243 -14.21 -11.49 21.02
N ASN A 244 -14.14 -12.62 21.74
CA ASN A 244 -13.11 -12.81 22.77
C ASN A 244 -11.71 -13.03 22.16
N PHE A 245 -11.61 -13.65 20.97
CA PHE A 245 -10.34 -13.79 20.26
C PHE A 245 -9.80 -12.43 19.81
N ILE A 246 -10.63 -11.64 19.14
CA ILE A 246 -10.27 -10.28 18.70
C ILE A 246 -9.96 -9.38 19.91
N LEU A 247 -10.72 -9.48 21.00
CA LEU A 247 -10.41 -8.78 22.25
C LEU A 247 -9.03 -9.17 22.81
N ALA A 248 -8.63 -10.44 22.71
CA ALA A 248 -7.29 -10.87 23.11
C ALA A 248 -6.20 -10.25 22.21
N GLN A 249 -6.40 -10.26 20.87
CA GLN A 249 -5.49 -9.63 19.92
C GLN A 249 -5.37 -8.11 20.14
N LEU A 250 -6.47 -7.43 20.47
CA LEU A 250 -6.46 -6.01 20.84
C LEU A 250 -5.65 -5.75 22.11
N TYR A 251 -5.81 -6.60 23.14
CA TYR A 251 -5.00 -6.51 24.35
C TYR A 251 -3.51 -6.81 24.10
N GLU A 252 -3.16 -7.72 23.19
CA GLU A 252 -1.76 -7.94 22.79
C GLU A 252 -1.14 -6.71 22.11
N ASN A 253 -1.87 -6.09 21.16
CA ASN A 253 -1.45 -4.85 20.51
C ASN A 253 -1.33 -3.68 21.52
N ALA A 254 -2.20 -3.64 22.53
CA ALA A 254 -2.14 -2.70 23.65
C ALA A 254 -1.08 -3.05 24.72
N ALA A 255 -0.27 -4.11 24.52
CA ALA A 255 0.68 -4.66 25.49
C ALA A 255 0.08 -5.06 26.86
N GLN A 256 -1.24 -5.25 26.96
CA GLN A 256 -1.96 -5.66 28.17
C GLN A 256 -2.01 -7.19 28.28
N LEU A 257 -0.85 -7.79 28.51
CA LEU A 257 -0.62 -9.23 28.40
C LEU A 257 -1.53 -10.08 29.30
N GLU A 258 -1.77 -9.67 30.55
CA GLU A 258 -2.66 -10.39 31.48
C GLU A 258 -4.11 -10.42 30.95
N ASN A 259 -4.59 -9.30 30.42
CA ASN A 259 -5.92 -9.17 29.85
C ASN A 259 -6.07 -9.97 28.55
N ALA A 260 -5.02 -10.02 27.73
CA ALA A 260 -4.96 -10.87 26.55
C ALA A 260 -5.02 -12.36 26.93
N ASN A 261 -4.24 -12.78 27.93
CA ASN A 261 -4.21 -14.17 28.41
C ASN A 261 -5.59 -14.63 28.90
N VAL A 262 -6.24 -13.84 29.75
CA VAL A 262 -7.61 -14.09 30.24
C VAL A 262 -8.63 -14.11 29.10
N SER A 263 -8.44 -13.31 28.05
CA SER A 263 -9.34 -13.28 26.89
C SER A 263 -9.19 -14.53 26.01
N TYR A 264 -7.97 -15.01 25.77
CA TYR A 264 -7.74 -16.32 25.14
C TYR A 264 -8.29 -17.48 25.98
N GLU A 265 -8.17 -17.43 27.31
CA GLU A 265 -8.79 -18.45 28.17
C GLU A 265 -10.33 -18.48 28.00
N ARG A 266 -10.97 -17.30 27.86
CA ARG A 266 -12.41 -17.21 27.55
C ARG A 266 -12.75 -17.79 26.17
N VAL A 267 -11.87 -17.65 25.18
CA VAL A 267 -12.02 -18.34 23.88
C VAL A 267 -12.03 -19.85 24.10
N ILE A 268 -11.01 -20.42 24.75
CA ILE A 268 -10.90 -21.87 24.97
C ILE A 268 -12.12 -22.40 25.73
N ARG A 269 -12.56 -21.70 26.79
CA ARG A 269 -13.78 -22.02 27.56
C ARG A 269 -15.09 -21.88 26.76
N SER A 270 -15.08 -21.20 25.62
CA SER A 270 -16.22 -21.12 24.70
C SER A 270 -16.26 -22.27 23.67
N SER A 271 -15.22 -23.11 23.62
CA SER A 271 -15.09 -24.30 22.74
C SER A 271 -15.36 -24.02 21.25
N PRO A 272 -14.56 -23.17 20.59
CA PRO A 272 -14.72 -22.82 19.18
C PRO A 272 -14.33 -24.00 18.25
N GLY A 273 -14.19 -23.73 16.95
CA GLY A 273 -13.55 -24.68 16.03
C GLY A 273 -12.10 -24.96 16.43
N TYR A 274 -11.59 -26.15 16.05
CA TYR A 274 -10.30 -26.66 16.53
C TYR A 274 -9.14 -25.68 16.34
N GLN A 275 -9.02 -25.09 15.15
CA GLN A 275 -7.94 -24.15 14.81
C GLN A 275 -7.95 -22.89 15.70
N MET A 276 -9.13 -22.31 15.98
CA MET A 276 -9.25 -21.14 16.86
C MET A 276 -8.94 -21.50 18.32
N GLU A 277 -9.37 -22.68 18.80
CA GLU A 277 -9.00 -23.14 20.15
C GLU A 277 -7.48 -23.38 20.25
N PHE A 278 -6.90 -24.03 19.24
CA PHE A 278 -5.50 -24.36 19.18
C PHE A 278 -4.63 -23.10 19.14
N THR A 279 -4.95 -22.14 18.27
CA THR A 279 -4.25 -20.85 18.19
C THR A 279 -4.40 -20.05 19.48
N ALA A 280 -5.60 -19.99 20.07
CA ALA A 280 -5.82 -19.32 21.35
C ALA A 280 -4.96 -19.95 22.47
N ARG A 281 -4.81 -21.28 22.46
CA ARG A 281 -3.94 -22.02 23.40
C ARG A 281 -2.47 -21.73 23.18
N VAL A 282 -2.00 -21.67 21.93
CA VAL A 282 -0.62 -21.30 21.59
C VAL A 282 -0.32 -19.87 22.05
N ASN A 283 -1.17 -18.89 21.74
CA ASN A 283 -0.99 -17.50 22.15
C ASN A 283 -1.05 -17.35 23.67
N MET A 284 -1.99 -18.03 24.35
CA MET A 284 -2.07 -18.06 25.82
C MET A 284 -0.79 -18.61 26.47
N LEU A 285 -0.15 -19.62 25.88
CA LEU A 285 1.15 -20.13 26.35
C LEU A 285 2.27 -19.12 26.15
N LEU A 286 2.40 -18.53 24.95
CA LEU A 286 3.43 -17.51 24.65
C LEU A 286 3.32 -16.27 25.55
N ILE A 287 2.10 -15.79 25.77
CA ILE A 287 1.83 -14.69 26.70
C ILE A 287 2.14 -15.11 28.13
N GLY A 288 1.78 -16.34 28.51
CA GLY A 288 2.11 -16.93 29.81
C GLY A 288 3.62 -16.91 30.08
N SER A 289 4.44 -17.37 29.12
CA SER A 289 5.90 -17.34 29.26
C SER A 289 6.49 -15.93 29.39
N ARG A 290 5.89 -14.92 28.75
CA ARG A 290 6.33 -13.52 28.89
C ARG A 290 6.02 -12.98 30.29
N LEU A 291 4.87 -13.33 30.85
CA LEU A 291 4.42 -12.89 32.18
C LEU A 291 5.17 -13.55 33.33
N ASN A 292 5.62 -14.80 33.16
CA ASN A 292 6.28 -15.59 34.21
C ASN A 292 7.75 -15.92 33.92
N THR A 293 8.30 -15.45 32.80
CA THR A 293 9.66 -15.71 32.29
C THR A 293 10.03 -17.20 32.10
N ASN A 294 9.05 -18.10 32.03
CA ASN A 294 9.25 -19.55 31.86
C ASN A 294 9.10 -19.97 30.38
N TYR A 295 10.04 -19.52 29.55
CA TYR A 295 10.07 -19.82 28.11
C TYR A 295 10.38 -21.30 27.82
N ASP A 296 11.26 -21.94 28.60
CA ASP A 296 11.65 -23.35 28.41
C ASP A 296 10.51 -24.35 28.63
N GLU A 297 9.61 -24.12 29.59
CA GLU A 297 8.43 -24.97 29.75
C GLU A 297 7.45 -24.81 28.61
N THR A 298 7.23 -23.57 28.17
CA THR A 298 6.38 -23.24 27.03
C THR A 298 6.90 -23.87 25.75
N ARG A 299 8.20 -23.76 25.45
CA ARG A 299 8.83 -24.48 24.32
C ARG A 299 8.65 -25.99 24.41
N ARG A 300 8.86 -26.59 25.60
CA ARG A 300 8.64 -28.04 25.80
C ARG A 300 7.18 -28.45 25.57
N GLU A 301 6.21 -27.61 25.92
CA GLU A 301 4.79 -27.85 25.64
C GLU A 301 4.46 -27.72 24.15
N LEU A 302 4.93 -26.66 23.49
CA LEU A 302 4.77 -26.46 22.05
C LEU A 302 5.40 -27.61 21.23
N ILE A 303 6.61 -28.05 21.57
CA ILE A 303 7.26 -29.20 20.90
C ILE A 303 6.48 -30.50 21.13
N LYS A 304 5.88 -30.71 22.32
CA LYS A 304 4.94 -31.82 22.55
C LYS A 304 3.70 -31.70 21.68
N PHE A 305 3.17 -30.51 21.43
CA PHE A 305 2.06 -30.31 20.50
C PHE A 305 2.47 -30.66 19.06
N ALA A 306 3.65 -30.25 18.56
CA ALA A 306 4.12 -30.57 17.21
C ALA A 306 4.30 -32.09 16.97
N ALA A 307 4.60 -32.84 18.02
CA ALA A 307 4.75 -34.30 17.94
C ALA A 307 3.41 -35.05 17.74
N GLN A 308 2.30 -34.50 18.24
CA GLN A 308 0.96 -35.11 18.21
C GLN A 308 0.41 -35.20 16.78
N PHE A 309 -0.20 -36.34 16.44
CA PHE A 309 -0.75 -36.60 15.10
C PHE A 309 -1.80 -35.57 14.68
N LYS A 310 -2.75 -35.26 15.57
CA LYS A 310 -3.82 -34.26 15.36
C LYS A 310 -3.36 -32.81 15.12
N ASN A 311 -2.06 -32.53 15.26
CA ASN A 311 -1.47 -31.21 15.06
C ASN A 311 -0.54 -31.15 13.83
N GLN A 312 -0.48 -32.21 13.01
CA GLN A 312 0.43 -32.25 11.86
C GLN A 312 0.24 -31.07 10.89
N GLU A 313 -1.01 -30.67 10.67
CA GLU A 313 -1.41 -29.55 9.80
C GLU A 313 -1.13 -28.16 10.41
N TYR A 314 -0.76 -28.08 11.70
CA TYR A 314 -0.48 -26.84 12.43
C TYR A 314 0.97 -26.75 12.92
N ARG A 315 1.86 -27.61 12.40
CA ARG A 315 3.28 -27.62 12.80
C ARG A 315 3.99 -26.34 12.45
N ASP A 316 3.66 -25.74 11.31
CA ASP A 316 4.11 -24.41 10.90
C ASP A 316 3.82 -23.35 11.98
N LEU A 317 2.58 -23.27 12.45
CA LEU A 317 2.15 -22.36 13.51
C LEU A 317 2.89 -22.63 14.83
N ILE A 318 3.12 -23.90 15.17
CA ILE A 318 3.81 -24.29 16.40
C ILE A 318 5.30 -23.92 16.34
N TYR A 319 5.98 -24.18 15.23
CA TYR A 319 7.39 -23.82 15.07
C TYR A 319 7.57 -22.30 14.96
N MET A 320 6.62 -21.58 14.36
CA MET A 320 6.56 -20.12 14.41
C MET A 320 6.41 -19.60 15.85
N ALA A 321 5.57 -20.24 16.67
CA ALA A 321 5.45 -19.92 18.09
C ALA A 321 6.73 -20.20 18.88
N VAL A 322 7.40 -21.34 18.64
CA VAL A 322 8.71 -21.64 19.25
C VAL A 322 9.76 -20.61 18.83
N ALA A 323 9.80 -20.20 17.57
CA ALA A 323 10.69 -19.13 17.10
C ALA A 323 10.42 -17.80 17.83
N LYS A 324 9.15 -17.39 17.93
CA LYS A 324 8.76 -16.18 18.69
C LYS A 324 9.15 -16.23 20.16
N SER A 325 9.14 -17.42 20.78
CA SER A 325 9.64 -17.61 22.15
C SER A 325 11.17 -17.45 22.24
N TYR A 326 11.94 -17.85 21.24
CA TYR A 326 13.39 -17.63 21.22
C TYR A 326 13.76 -16.18 20.92
N LEU A 327 13.01 -15.48 20.04
CA LEU A 327 13.18 -14.05 19.78
C LEU A 327 12.99 -13.20 21.04
N GLN A 328 12.08 -13.60 21.95
CA GLN A 328 11.85 -12.93 23.23
C GLN A 328 13.04 -13.04 24.20
N GLU A 329 13.93 -14.02 24.01
CA GLU A 329 15.19 -14.17 24.75
C GLU A 329 16.41 -13.68 23.95
N GLY A 330 16.22 -13.15 22.74
CA GLY A 330 17.29 -12.71 21.84
C GLY A 330 18.04 -13.84 21.10
N ASP A 331 17.65 -15.10 21.27
CA ASP A 331 18.28 -16.23 20.58
C ASP A 331 17.84 -16.32 19.11
N SER A 332 18.46 -15.47 18.31
CA SER A 332 18.21 -15.36 16.87
C SER A 332 18.59 -16.64 16.11
N LEU A 333 19.51 -17.45 16.62
CA LEU A 333 19.96 -18.70 15.99
C LEU A 333 18.88 -19.79 16.11
N GLN A 334 18.34 -19.98 17.32
CA GLN A 334 17.21 -20.90 17.53
C GLN A 334 15.91 -20.35 16.92
N ALA A 335 15.72 -19.03 16.89
CA ALA A 335 14.63 -18.41 16.15
C ALA A 335 14.68 -18.77 14.66
N LEU A 336 15.77 -18.46 13.94
CA LEU A 336 15.95 -18.81 12.53
C LEU A 336 15.80 -20.32 12.27
N THR A 337 16.31 -21.16 13.16
CA THR A 337 16.14 -22.63 13.08
C THR A 337 14.66 -23.02 13.08
N ASN A 338 13.86 -22.44 13.99
CA ASN A 338 12.45 -22.76 14.11
C ASN A 338 11.58 -22.06 13.04
N LEU A 339 11.98 -20.89 12.52
CA LEU A 339 11.36 -20.27 11.34
C LEU A 339 11.56 -21.14 10.09
N LYS A 340 12.75 -21.70 9.89
CA LYS A 340 13.03 -22.67 8.82
C LYS A 340 12.19 -23.94 8.96
N LEU A 341 12.00 -24.46 10.17
CA LEU A 341 11.05 -25.55 10.43
C LEU A 341 9.59 -25.13 10.14
N ALA A 342 9.20 -23.91 10.49
CA ALA A 342 7.85 -23.40 10.23
C ALA A 342 7.55 -23.31 8.73
N ALA A 343 8.47 -22.74 7.95
CA ALA A 343 8.38 -22.68 6.49
C ALA A 343 8.37 -24.09 5.87
N GLY A 344 9.25 -25.00 6.35
CA GLY A 344 9.34 -26.37 5.83
C GLY A 344 8.16 -27.29 6.14
N TYR A 345 7.41 -27.02 7.22
CA TYR A 345 6.16 -27.73 7.56
C TYR A 345 4.90 -27.04 7.02
N ASN A 346 5.00 -25.87 6.38
CA ASN A 346 3.85 -25.15 5.86
C ASN A 346 3.15 -25.95 4.74
N MET A 347 1.86 -26.23 4.91
CA MET A 347 1.06 -27.02 3.96
C MET A 347 0.18 -26.16 3.04
N GLY A 348 0.64 -24.96 2.68
CA GLY A 348 -0.05 -24.03 1.77
C GLY A 348 -0.71 -22.84 2.46
N ASN A 349 -0.43 -22.60 3.74
CA ASN A 349 -0.84 -21.41 4.48
C ASN A 349 0.05 -20.22 4.06
N ARG A 350 -0.36 -19.51 3.00
CA ARG A 350 0.44 -18.45 2.35
C ARG A 350 0.72 -17.29 3.30
N GLU A 351 -0.26 -16.94 4.12
CA GLU A 351 -0.22 -15.83 5.07
C GLU A 351 0.83 -16.10 6.15
N LEU A 352 0.81 -17.28 6.77
CA LEU A 352 1.81 -17.68 7.76
C LEU A 352 3.20 -17.85 7.14
N LEU A 353 3.29 -18.30 5.89
CA LEU A 353 4.58 -18.40 5.19
C LEU A 353 5.18 -17.01 4.93
N ALA A 354 4.36 -16.04 4.52
CA ALA A 354 4.77 -14.65 4.37
C ALA A 354 5.26 -14.05 5.70
N GLU A 355 4.55 -14.26 6.82
CA GLU A 355 5.06 -13.85 8.13
C GLU A 355 6.41 -14.50 8.47
N THR A 356 6.54 -15.79 8.20
CA THR A 356 7.77 -16.55 8.49
C THR A 356 8.95 -16.00 7.69
N TYR A 357 8.73 -15.60 6.43
CA TYR A 357 9.73 -14.93 5.61
C TYR A 357 10.04 -13.50 6.07
N ILE A 358 9.05 -12.71 6.53
CA ILE A 358 9.28 -11.37 7.11
C ILE A 358 10.17 -11.46 8.36
N GLU A 359 9.88 -12.40 9.27
CA GLU A 359 10.68 -12.58 10.49
C GLU A 359 12.12 -13.01 10.14
N MET A 360 12.30 -13.95 9.20
CA MET A 360 13.65 -14.34 8.75
C MET A 360 14.38 -13.17 8.07
N ALA A 361 13.72 -12.45 7.16
CA ALA A 361 14.30 -11.30 6.48
C ALA A 361 14.71 -10.19 7.47
N SER A 362 13.92 -9.99 8.52
CA SER A 362 14.20 -9.02 9.58
C SER A 362 15.40 -9.45 10.43
N ILE A 363 15.48 -10.71 10.85
CA ILE A 363 16.64 -11.21 11.61
C ILE A 363 17.92 -11.11 10.77
N TYR A 364 17.86 -11.49 9.49
CA TYR A 364 19.02 -11.40 8.60
C TYR A 364 19.46 -9.94 8.34
N PHE A 365 18.52 -8.98 8.30
CA PHE A 365 18.83 -7.55 8.22
C PHE A 365 19.62 -7.04 9.43
N GLU A 366 19.30 -7.54 10.64
CA GLU A 366 20.00 -7.19 11.88
C GLU A 366 21.30 -8.00 12.10
N GLN A 367 21.52 -9.10 11.35
CA GLN A 367 22.73 -9.94 11.38
C GLN A 367 23.72 -9.63 10.22
N PRO A 368 23.75 -8.38 9.71
CA PRO A 368 24.28 -7.98 8.41
C PRO A 368 24.25 -8.95 7.20
N ASP A 369 23.39 -9.96 7.18
CA ASP A 369 23.25 -10.89 6.06
C ASP A 369 22.24 -10.32 5.06
N TYR A 370 22.64 -9.24 4.41
CA TYR A 370 21.80 -8.51 3.47
C TYR A 370 21.38 -9.36 2.25
N PRO A 371 22.20 -10.29 1.70
CA PRO A 371 21.76 -11.21 0.66
C PRO A 371 20.63 -12.15 1.10
N ALA A 372 20.72 -12.75 2.30
CA ALA A 372 19.60 -13.56 2.82
C ALA A 372 18.36 -12.68 3.12
N SER A 373 18.57 -11.51 3.70
CA SER A 373 17.49 -10.55 3.98
C SER A 373 16.74 -10.15 2.70
N TYR A 374 17.47 -9.82 1.63
CA TYR A 374 16.94 -9.51 0.31
C TYR A 374 16.04 -10.63 -0.22
N ALA A 375 16.56 -11.86 -0.28
CA ALA A 375 15.84 -13.01 -0.84
C ALA A 375 14.56 -13.39 -0.07
N TYR A 376 14.56 -13.25 1.27
CA TYR A 376 13.35 -13.47 2.06
C TYR A 376 12.34 -12.32 1.93
N TYR A 377 12.77 -11.07 1.74
CA TYR A 377 11.86 -9.97 1.40
C TYR A 377 11.29 -10.10 -0.02
N ASP A 378 12.07 -10.52 -1.01
CA ASP A 378 11.58 -10.85 -2.37
C ASP A 378 10.52 -11.95 -2.30
N SER A 379 10.84 -13.08 -1.66
CA SER A 379 9.90 -14.18 -1.43
C SER A 379 8.63 -13.72 -0.71
N THR A 380 8.74 -12.80 0.25
CA THR A 380 7.57 -12.18 0.92
C THR A 380 6.67 -11.43 -0.06
N LEU A 381 7.24 -10.62 -0.96
CA LEU A 381 6.47 -9.84 -1.95
C LEU A 381 5.70 -10.73 -2.94
N THR A 382 6.16 -11.96 -3.21
CA THR A 382 5.41 -12.94 -4.03
C THR A 382 4.22 -13.59 -3.30
N LEU A 383 4.20 -13.53 -1.96
CA LEU A 383 3.18 -14.15 -1.12
C LEU A 383 2.17 -13.15 -0.57
N MET A 384 2.64 -11.95 -0.21
CA MET A 384 1.88 -10.89 0.46
C MET A 384 0.90 -10.19 -0.50
N PRO A 385 -0.37 -9.98 -0.09
CA PRO A 385 -1.31 -9.12 -0.82
C PRO A 385 -0.83 -7.67 -0.92
N GLN A 386 -1.06 -7.01 -2.05
CA GLN A 386 -0.66 -5.59 -2.24
C GLN A 386 -1.41 -4.60 -1.34
N ASN A 387 -2.55 -5.02 -0.75
CA ASN A 387 -3.34 -4.25 0.21
C ASN A 387 -2.95 -4.52 1.68
N ASP A 388 -1.92 -5.33 1.95
CA ASP A 388 -1.34 -5.45 3.30
C ASP A 388 -0.68 -4.11 3.70
N SER A 389 -1.02 -3.58 4.87
CA SER A 389 -0.50 -2.29 5.36
C SER A 389 1.03 -2.25 5.55
N ARG A 390 1.70 -3.40 5.50
CA ARG A 390 3.16 -3.55 5.60
C ARG A 390 3.83 -3.66 4.23
N TYR A 391 3.08 -3.81 3.13
CA TYR A 391 3.60 -4.07 1.79
C TYR A 391 4.62 -3.02 1.35
N ASP A 392 4.31 -1.74 1.50
CA ASP A 392 5.23 -0.65 1.11
C ASP A 392 6.52 -0.64 1.95
N ARG A 393 6.45 -1.06 3.23
CA ARG A 393 7.64 -1.21 4.09
C ARG A 393 8.51 -2.40 3.65
N VAL A 394 7.89 -3.53 3.31
CA VAL A 394 8.57 -4.71 2.75
C VAL A 394 9.22 -4.36 1.42
N LYS A 395 8.50 -3.67 0.53
CA LYS A 395 8.99 -3.20 -0.78
C LYS A 395 10.14 -2.20 -0.65
N PHE A 396 10.07 -1.27 0.31
CA PHE A 396 11.18 -0.35 0.63
C PHE A 396 12.42 -1.11 1.10
N ARG A 397 12.28 -2.06 2.04
CA ARG A 397 13.39 -2.91 2.49
C ARG A 397 14.00 -3.67 1.31
N HIS A 398 13.18 -4.39 0.55
CA HIS A 398 13.60 -5.15 -0.63
C HIS A 398 14.41 -4.31 -1.62
N LYS A 399 13.90 -3.13 -2.02
CA LYS A 399 14.57 -2.27 -2.99
C LYS A 399 15.97 -1.83 -2.52
N GLY A 400 16.10 -1.31 -1.30
CA GLY A 400 17.42 -0.91 -0.79
C GLY A 400 18.35 -2.08 -0.50
N LEU A 401 17.81 -3.28 -0.30
CA LEU A 401 18.59 -4.50 -0.09
C LEU A 401 19.12 -5.13 -1.38
N ALA A 402 18.62 -4.74 -2.55
CA ALA A 402 19.18 -5.21 -3.83
C ALA A 402 20.65 -4.75 -3.96
N ASP A 403 20.86 -3.44 -3.90
CA ASP A 403 22.18 -2.81 -4.00
C ASP A 403 23.10 -3.29 -2.86
N LEU A 404 22.62 -3.29 -1.60
CA LEU A 404 23.39 -3.83 -0.47
C LEU A 404 23.76 -5.31 -0.65
N SER A 405 22.86 -6.14 -1.19
CA SER A 405 23.14 -7.55 -1.44
C SER A 405 24.26 -7.71 -2.46
N GLU A 406 24.29 -6.91 -3.53
CA GLU A 406 25.36 -6.93 -4.53
C GLU A 406 26.71 -6.52 -3.93
N HIS A 407 26.76 -5.39 -3.22
CA HIS A 407 27.99 -4.90 -2.61
C HIS A 407 28.51 -5.84 -1.51
N PHE A 408 27.65 -6.32 -0.60
CA PHE A 408 28.09 -7.27 0.45
C PHE A 408 28.44 -8.66 -0.09
N THR A 409 27.80 -9.11 -1.18
CA THR A 409 28.25 -10.33 -1.89
C THR A 409 29.65 -10.13 -2.46
N THR A 410 29.93 -8.95 -3.03
CA THR A 410 31.26 -8.60 -3.55
C THR A 410 32.30 -8.56 -2.42
N ILE A 411 32.02 -7.85 -1.32
CA ILE A 411 32.90 -7.80 -0.13
C ILE A 411 33.21 -9.22 0.39
N GLN A 412 32.18 -10.04 0.62
CA GLN A 412 32.34 -11.40 1.14
C GLN A 412 33.11 -12.32 0.17
N ARG A 413 32.91 -12.13 -1.15
CA ARG A 413 33.62 -12.88 -2.20
C ARG A 413 35.09 -12.52 -2.22
N GLU A 414 35.41 -11.23 -2.31
CA GLU A 414 36.81 -10.75 -2.32
C GLU A 414 37.53 -11.09 -1.01
N ASP A 415 36.90 -10.93 0.16
CA ASP A 415 37.44 -11.38 1.45
C ASP A 415 37.79 -12.87 1.45
N SER A 416 36.96 -13.69 0.82
CA SER A 416 37.20 -15.13 0.74
C SER A 416 38.34 -15.44 -0.24
N LEU A 417 38.38 -14.78 -1.40
CA LEU A 417 39.45 -14.94 -2.39
C LEU A 417 40.82 -14.45 -1.86
N GLN A 418 40.87 -13.31 -1.19
CA GLN A 418 42.09 -12.76 -0.56
C GLN A 418 42.59 -13.67 0.58
N ARG A 419 41.69 -14.19 1.42
CA ARG A 419 42.07 -15.19 2.45
C ARG A 419 42.59 -16.49 1.84
N LEU A 420 41.97 -16.99 0.76
CA LEU A 420 42.46 -18.17 0.03
C LEU A 420 43.81 -17.93 -0.65
N ALA A 421 44.07 -16.72 -1.14
CA ALA A 421 45.37 -16.33 -1.69
C ALA A 421 46.50 -16.34 -0.64
N ALA A 422 46.17 -16.01 0.62
CA ALA A 422 47.10 -16.01 1.73
C ALA A 422 47.36 -17.39 2.37
N LEU A 423 46.64 -18.44 1.97
CA LEU A 423 46.84 -19.79 2.51
C LEU A 423 48.11 -20.46 1.94
N PRO A 424 48.80 -21.31 2.74
CA PRO A 424 49.80 -22.24 2.22
C PRO A 424 49.20 -23.14 1.14
N GLU A 425 49.98 -23.44 0.10
CA GLU A 425 49.52 -24.18 -1.09
C GLU A 425 48.83 -25.50 -0.74
N ALA A 426 49.38 -26.27 0.21
CA ALA A 426 48.79 -27.55 0.66
C ALA A 426 47.46 -27.40 1.42
N GLU A 427 47.25 -26.29 2.13
CA GLU A 427 45.99 -26.01 2.84
C GLU A 427 44.91 -25.51 1.88
N LEU A 428 45.29 -24.66 0.93
CA LEU A 428 44.43 -24.23 -0.17
C LEU A 428 43.96 -25.43 -1.01
N ASP A 429 44.87 -26.33 -1.35
CA ASP A 429 44.55 -27.51 -2.14
C ASP A 429 43.51 -28.42 -1.45
N ALA A 430 43.68 -28.64 -0.14
CA ALA A 430 42.73 -29.41 0.66
C ALA A 430 41.37 -28.71 0.82
N PHE A 431 41.36 -27.38 0.93
CA PHE A 431 40.12 -26.58 1.00
C PHE A 431 39.31 -26.69 -0.30
N LEU A 432 39.96 -26.54 -1.46
CA LEU A 432 39.27 -26.63 -2.75
C LEU A 432 38.71 -28.03 -3.01
N ASP A 433 39.45 -29.09 -2.68
CA ASP A 433 38.97 -30.47 -2.80
C ASP A 433 37.74 -30.72 -1.90
N ALA A 434 37.77 -30.22 -0.67
CA ALA A 434 36.65 -30.30 0.27
C ALA A 434 35.41 -29.51 -0.22
N MET A 435 35.60 -28.33 -0.82
CA MET A 435 34.52 -27.52 -1.38
C MET A 435 33.85 -28.19 -2.58
N ILE A 436 34.64 -28.77 -3.49
CA ILE A 436 34.11 -29.54 -4.63
C ILE A 436 33.32 -30.75 -4.16
N GLU A 437 33.81 -31.49 -3.16
CA GLU A 437 33.09 -32.64 -2.58
C GLU A 437 31.81 -32.21 -1.86
N ALA A 438 31.82 -31.06 -1.16
CA ALA A 438 30.64 -30.52 -0.50
C ALA A 438 29.53 -30.15 -1.50
N GLU A 439 29.83 -29.45 -2.60
CA GLU A 439 28.82 -29.12 -3.62
C GLU A 439 28.43 -30.36 -4.44
N ARG A 440 29.34 -31.33 -4.67
CA ARG A 440 28.98 -32.65 -5.23
C ARG A 440 27.95 -33.37 -4.37
N GLN A 441 28.14 -33.39 -3.05
CA GLN A 441 27.21 -33.97 -2.11
C GLN A 441 25.90 -33.17 -2.02
N ALA A 442 25.94 -31.83 -2.14
CA ALA A 442 24.76 -30.98 -2.19
C ALA A 442 23.93 -31.22 -3.48
N GLN A 443 24.58 -31.31 -4.65
CA GLN A 443 23.92 -31.69 -5.90
C GLN A 443 23.30 -33.08 -5.84
N LEU A 444 24.02 -34.07 -5.28
CA LEU A 444 23.49 -35.41 -5.05
C LEU A 444 22.24 -35.37 -4.17
N ASN A 445 22.27 -34.61 -3.06
CA ASN A 445 21.12 -34.40 -2.18
C ASN A 445 19.94 -33.72 -2.92
N ARG A 446 20.20 -32.69 -3.75
CA ARG A 446 19.18 -31.99 -4.57
C ARG A 446 18.53 -32.94 -5.59
N GLN A 447 19.32 -33.72 -6.33
CA GLN A 447 18.80 -34.71 -7.28
C GLN A 447 17.95 -35.78 -6.59
N ILE A 448 18.42 -36.27 -5.44
CA ILE A 448 17.72 -37.26 -4.62
C ILE A 448 16.41 -36.72 -4.01
N ALA A 449 16.30 -35.40 -3.79
CA ALA A 449 15.07 -34.74 -3.36
C ALA A 449 14.09 -34.46 -4.51
N GLY A 450 14.57 -34.29 -5.74
CA GLY A 450 13.77 -33.92 -6.93
C GLY A 450 12.89 -35.02 -7.55
N ALA A 451 12.67 -36.14 -6.86
CA ALA A 451 12.03 -37.35 -7.40
C ALA A 451 10.49 -37.35 -7.40
N THR A 452 9.83 -36.29 -6.88
CA THR A 452 8.36 -36.22 -6.78
C THR A 452 7.80 -34.99 -7.51
N PRO A 453 7.40 -35.11 -8.79
CA PRO A 453 6.75 -34.02 -9.52
C PRO A 453 5.37 -33.73 -8.93
N GLY A 454 5.04 -32.44 -8.70
CA GLY A 454 3.69 -31.99 -8.38
C GLY A 454 3.41 -31.49 -6.95
N ARG A 455 4.38 -31.58 -6.00
CA ARG A 455 4.24 -31.01 -4.64
C ARG A 455 5.28 -29.94 -4.26
N MET A 456 6.15 -29.54 -5.19
CA MET A 456 7.22 -28.54 -4.94
C MET A 456 7.19 -27.41 -5.99
N ALA A 457 6.09 -26.67 -6.05
CA ALA A 457 6.04 -25.39 -6.79
C ALA A 457 6.59 -24.21 -5.96
N ASN A 458 6.51 -24.29 -4.63
CA ASN A 458 7.03 -23.29 -3.70
C ASN A 458 8.33 -23.81 -3.05
N TYR A 459 9.42 -23.87 -3.82
CA TYR A 459 10.72 -24.34 -3.33
C TYR A 459 11.61 -23.14 -2.98
N ASP A 460 11.96 -22.98 -1.71
CA ASP A 460 12.95 -22.00 -1.24
C ASP A 460 14.37 -22.51 -1.55
N PRO A 461 15.14 -21.86 -2.46
CA PRO A 461 16.51 -22.29 -2.77
C PRO A 461 17.49 -22.06 -1.62
N MET A 462 17.27 -21.03 -0.79
CA MET A 462 18.13 -20.71 0.37
C MET A 462 18.00 -21.73 1.49
N PHE A 463 16.85 -22.41 1.59
CA PHE A 463 16.67 -23.52 2.53
C PHE A 463 17.76 -24.61 2.36
N ASN A 464 18.32 -24.79 1.16
CA ASN A 464 19.28 -25.86 0.88
C ASN A 464 20.75 -25.37 0.78
N THR A 465 21.00 -24.11 0.40
CA THR A 465 22.36 -23.52 0.41
C THR A 465 22.76 -23.01 1.80
N GLY A 466 21.82 -22.49 2.58
CA GLY A 466 22.03 -22.10 3.98
C GLY A 466 22.20 -23.29 4.95
N PHE A 467 22.25 -24.52 4.45
CA PHE A 467 22.45 -25.75 5.23
C PHE A 467 23.91 -26.21 5.30
N SER A 468 24.72 -25.89 4.28
CA SER A 468 26.14 -26.28 4.21
C SER A 468 27.09 -25.19 4.71
N ASN A 469 26.71 -23.90 4.61
CA ASN A 469 27.58 -22.75 4.86
C ASN A 469 27.12 -21.89 6.06
N LEU A 470 26.78 -22.47 7.23
CA LEU A 470 26.63 -21.64 8.44
C LEU A 470 28.00 -21.06 8.86
N PRO A 471 28.23 -19.74 8.81
CA PRO A 471 29.49 -19.14 9.25
C PRO A 471 29.43 -18.99 10.78
N GLY A 472 30.01 -19.94 11.51
CA GLY A 472 29.81 -19.97 12.97
C GLY A 472 30.63 -20.99 13.76
N ARG A 473 31.71 -21.53 13.19
CA ARG A 473 32.71 -22.28 13.96
C ARG A 473 34.12 -21.95 13.50
N THR A 474 34.80 -21.12 14.30
CA THR A 474 36.25 -21.17 14.43
C THR A 474 36.70 -22.60 14.78
N ALA A 475 37.90 -22.94 14.33
CA ALA A 475 38.52 -24.27 14.18
C ALA A 475 38.64 -25.19 15.42
N ASP A 476 37.86 -24.99 16.49
CA ASP A 476 38.15 -25.55 17.83
C ASP A 476 37.22 -26.70 18.27
N THR A 477 36.52 -27.35 17.32
CA THR A 477 35.76 -28.60 17.58
C THR A 477 35.97 -29.65 16.50
N GLN A 478 37.20 -30.19 16.43
CA GLN A 478 37.41 -31.52 15.85
C GLN A 478 36.57 -32.56 16.63
N GLY A 479 35.65 -33.26 15.95
CA GLY A 479 35.05 -34.50 16.46
C GLY A 479 33.57 -34.50 16.90
N GLY A 480 32.82 -33.40 16.75
CA GLY A 480 31.38 -33.40 17.07
C GLY A 480 30.52 -34.14 16.05
N TRP A 481 30.11 -35.39 16.33
CA TRP A 481 29.21 -36.19 15.48
C TRP A 481 27.86 -35.48 15.23
N TYR A 482 27.37 -35.54 13.98
CA TYR A 482 26.21 -34.79 13.46
C TYR A 482 24.95 -34.84 14.34
N PHE A 483 24.68 -35.99 14.99
CA PHE A 483 23.49 -36.17 15.82
C PHE A 483 23.55 -35.51 17.21
N TYR A 484 24.68 -34.92 17.61
CA TYR A 484 24.77 -34.19 18.89
C TYR A 484 24.18 -32.77 18.84
N ASN A 485 23.69 -32.31 17.68
CA ASN A 485 22.95 -31.05 17.58
C ASN A 485 21.42 -31.31 17.48
N PRO A 486 20.62 -31.01 18.52
CA PRO A 486 19.17 -31.24 18.53
C PRO A 486 18.40 -30.50 17.42
N ALA A 487 18.88 -29.32 17.00
CA ALA A 487 18.30 -28.56 15.89
C ALA A 487 18.50 -29.31 14.55
N THR A 488 19.75 -29.73 14.30
CA THR A 488 20.12 -30.52 13.12
C THR A 488 19.39 -31.86 13.06
N VAL A 489 19.22 -32.55 14.20
CA VAL A 489 18.42 -33.78 14.28
C VAL A 489 16.94 -33.51 13.98
N SER A 490 16.39 -32.39 14.45
CA SER A 490 14.98 -32.02 14.20
C SER A 490 14.72 -31.66 12.73
N LEU A 491 15.66 -30.94 12.10
CA LEU A 491 15.65 -30.64 10.66
C LEU A 491 15.83 -31.90 9.80
N GLY A 492 16.78 -32.76 10.14
CA GLY A 492 16.98 -34.06 9.47
C GLY A 492 15.76 -34.98 9.62
N LYS A 493 15.08 -34.95 10.78
CA LYS A 493 13.81 -35.64 10.99
C LYS A 493 12.67 -35.05 10.15
N MET A 494 12.61 -33.73 9.98
CA MET A 494 11.63 -33.10 9.07
C MET A 494 11.84 -33.58 7.64
N GLU A 495 13.05 -33.50 7.10
CA GLU A 495 13.34 -33.98 5.74
C GLU A 495 13.07 -35.49 5.59
N PHE A 496 13.35 -36.28 6.62
CA PHE A 496 12.99 -37.69 6.65
C PHE A 496 11.47 -37.92 6.62
N GLU A 497 10.70 -37.27 7.51
CA GLU A 497 9.22 -37.37 7.54
C GLU A 497 8.60 -36.83 6.23
N ARG A 498 9.17 -35.78 5.64
CA ARG A 498 8.73 -35.17 4.36
C ARG A 498 8.97 -36.10 3.17
N ARG A 499 10.13 -36.74 3.12
CA ARG A 499 10.56 -37.59 2.00
C ARG A 499 10.04 -39.02 2.06
N TRP A 500 9.91 -39.58 3.27
CA TRP A 500 9.57 -40.98 3.48
C TRP A 500 8.31 -41.20 4.31
N GLY A 501 7.67 -40.14 4.82
CA GLY A 501 6.63 -40.28 5.86
C GLY A 501 7.22 -40.76 7.19
N ARG A 502 6.35 -41.01 8.17
CA ARG A 502 6.75 -41.76 9.37
C ARG A 502 6.98 -43.23 8.98
N ARG A 503 8.11 -43.78 9.40
CA ARG A 503 8.54 -45.16 9.17
C ARG A 503 8.92 -45.79 10.50
N ALA A 504 8.57 -47.06 10.68
CA ALA A 504 9.01 -47.83 11.84
C ALA A 504 10.52 -48.11 11.77
N SER A 505 11.16 -48.28 12.93
CA SER A 505 12.60 -48.56 13.03
C SER A 505 12.86 -50.05 12.82
N GLU A 506 12.74 -50.49 11.56
CA GLU A 506 12.82 -51.90 11.15
C GLU A 506 13.70 -52.08 9.90
N ASP A 507 14.21 -53.29 9.70
CA ASP A 507 14.98 -53.63 8.51
C ASP A 507 14.17 -53.40 7.23
N ASN A 508 14.83 -52.91 6.18
CA ASN A 508 14.19 -52.53 4.91
C ASN A 508 13.09 -51.44 5.03
N TRP A 509 13.12 -50.56 6.04
CA TRP A 509 12.16 -49.44 6.23
C TRP A 509 11.91 -48.54 5.00
N ARG A 510 12.84 -48.53 4.03
CA ARG A 510 12.72 -47.79 2.76
C ARG A 510 11.67 -48.37 1.79
N ARG A 511 11.23 -49.62 1.98
CA ARG A 511 10.21 -50.26 1.13
C ARG A 511 8.80 -49.96 1.65
N SER A 512 7.98 -49.30 0.84
CA SER A 512 6.59 -48.95 1.16
C SER A 512 5.63 -50.15 1.18
N ASN A 513 5.99 -51.25 0.54
CA ASN A 513 5.20 -52.47 0.51
C ASN A 513 6.09 -53.69 0.83
N LYS A 514 5.78 -54.40 1.91
CA LYS A 514 6.50 -55.58 2.42
C LYS A 514 5.60 -56.83 2.36
N SER A 515 4.82 -56.99 1.30
CA SER A 515 4.09 -58.23 1.08
C SER A 515 5.08 -59.39 0.92
N LEU A 516 4.88 -60.44 1.72
CA LEU A 516 5.57 -61.73 1.66
C LEU A 516 7.04 -61.76 2.12
N GLN A 517 7.25 -61.64 3.43
CA GLN A 517 8.15 -62.58 4.13
C GLN A 517 7.52 -63.01 5.45
N THR A 518 7.58 -64.31 5.74
CA THR A 518 6.89 -64.98 6.85
C THR A 518 7.44 -64.55 8.21
N ALA A 519 6.55 -64.27 9.15
CA ALA A 519 6.91 -63.99 10.54
C ALA A 519 7.43 -65.26 11.23
N GLU A 520 8.60 -65.18 11.87
CA GLU A 520 8.98 -66.07 12.97
C GLU A 520 8.74 -65.35 14.30
N ASP A 521 8.22 -66.07 15.29
CA ASP A 521 7.81 -65.51 16.57
C ASP A 521 9.00 -64.94 17.37
N SER A 522 8.85 -63.69 17.79
CA SER A 522 9.55 -63.15 18.95
C SER A 522 8.57 -62.32 19.78
N PRO A 523 8.43 -62.57 21.10
CA PRO A 523 7.37 -61.97 21.91
C PRO A 523 7.66 -60.49 22.21
N GLN A 524 7.15 -59.61 21.36
CA GLN A 524 7.02 -58.18 21.67
C GLN A 524 5.83 -57.95 22.63
N PRO A 525 5.95 -57.02 23.59
CA PRO A 525 4.81 -56.59 24.42
C PRO A 525 3.74 -55.89 23.55
N PRO A 526 2.46 -55.84 23.99
CA PRO A 526 1.39 -55.24 23.21
C PRO A 526 1.64 -53.75 22.95
N PRO A 527 1.35 -53.24 21.73
CA PRO A 527 1.68 -51.86 21.35
C PRO A 527 0.89 -50.84 22.17
N MET A 528 1.57 -49.75 22.56
CA MET A 528 0.90 -48.57 23.12
C MET A 528 0.25 -47.72 22.02
N PRO A 529 -0.76 -46.89 22.36
CA PRO A 529 -1.38 -45.99 21.39
C PRO A 529 -0.37 -44.96 20.85
N GLY A 530 0.04 -45.07 19.58
CA GLY A 530 0.92 -44.08 18.94
C GLY A 530 1.86 -44.56 17.83
N GLU A 531 1.94 -45.87 17.54
CA GLU A 531 2.83 -46.40 16.48
C GLU A 531 2.19 -46.41 15.06
N PRO A 532 3.01 -46.43 13.98
CA PRO A 532 2.55 -46.13 12.62
C PRO A 532 1.91 -47.35 11.94
N GLY A 533 0.68 -47.19 11.44
CA GLY A 533 -0.02 -48.26 10.72
C GLY A 533 -1.16 -47.84 9.77
N GLU A 534 -1.68 -46.61 9.87
CA GLU A 534 -2.71 -46.14 8.94
C GLU A 534 -2.12 -45.63 7.62
N LYS A 535 -2.69 -46.11 6.51
CA LYS A 535 -2.39 -45.63 5.16
C LYS A 535 -2.88 -44.19 5.02
N LEU A 536 -1.96 -43.23 4.94
CA LEU A 536 -2.27 -41.94 4.32
C LEU A 536 -2.45 -42.13 2.82
N PHE A 537 -3.72 -42.09 2.38
CA PHE A 537 -4.21 -42.07 0.99
C PHE A 537 -3.98 -43.34 0.16
N GLU A 538 -4.95 -43.62 -0.73
CA GLU A 538 -4.79 -44.62 -1.78
C GLU A 538 -3.83 -44.10 -2.84
N ALA A 539 -2.85 -44.92 -3.20
CA ALA A 539 -2.01 -44.64 -4.36
C ALA A 539 -2.82 -44.91 -5.63
N ILE A 540 -2.99 -43.88 -6.47
CA ILE A 540 -3.44 -44.06 -7.84
C ILE A 540 -2.26 -44.62 -8.62
N ASP A 541 -2.38 -45.86 -9.09
CA ASP A 541 -1.39 -46.50 -9.97
C ASP A 541 -1.34 -45.75 -11.30
N MET A 542 -0.18 -45.20 -11.65
CA MET A 542 0.10 -44.61 -12.97
C MET A 542 1.53 -44.92 -13.43
N PRO A 543 1.78 -45.00 -14.74
CA PRO A 543 2.82 -45.88 -15.26
C PRO A 543 4.25 -45.36 -15.08
N GLU A 544 5.18 -46.28 -14.83
CA GLU A 544 6.62 -46.04 -15.03
C GLU A 544 6.91 -45.86 -16.53
N GLU A 545 7.04 -44.61 -17.02
CA GLU A 545 7.87 -44.39 -18.20
C GLU A 545 8.51 -42.99 -18.27
N LYS A 546 9.74 -42.97 -18.80
CA LYS A 546 10.59 -41.79 -19.05
C LYS A 546 11.18 -41.08 -17.81
N ALA A 547 11.96 -41.85 -17.06
CA ALA A 547 13.12 -41.31 -16.35
C ALA A 547 14.15 -40.74 -17.36
N GLY A 548 13.94 -39.50 -17.80
CA GLY A 548 14.95 -38.76 -18.56
C GLY A 548 16.19 -38.52 -17.70
N LYS A 549 17.37 -38.92 -18.19
CA LYS A 549 18.66 -38.58 -17.55
C LYS A 549 18.79 -37.06 -17.47
N ARG A 550 18.52 -36.48 -16.30
CA ARG A 550 18.88 -35.09 -16.00
C ARG A 550 20.37 -35.05 -15.75
N SER A 551 21.09 -34.22 -16.51
CA SER A 551 22.53 -34.11 -16.39
C SER A 551 22.93 -33.61 -14.99
N LEU A 552 24.07 -34.07 -14.50
CA LEU A 552 24.83 -33.30 -13.53
C LEU A 552 25.20 -31.97 -14.18
N THR A 553 25.08 -30.87 -13.45
CA THR A 553 25.80 -29.65 -13.81
C THR A 553 27.28 -29.96 -13.60
N GLU A 554 28.13 -29.70 -14.60
CA GLU A 554 29.57 -29.90 -14.42
C GLU A 554 30.04 -29.00 -13.28
N LEU A 555 30.60 -29.62 -12.23
CA LEU A 555 31.21 -28.90 -11.12
C LEU A 555 32.49 -28.23 -11.64
N PRO A 556 32.77 -26.97 -11.24
CA PRO A 556 34.02 -26.32 -11.64
C PRO A 556 35.21 -27.17 -11.16
N SER A 557 36.19 -27.30 -12.04
CA SER A 557 37.46 -27.98 -11.76
C SER A 557 38.26 -27.22 -10.71
N LYS A 558 39.18 -27.93 -10.04
CA LYS A 558 40.13 -27.31 -9.09
C LYS A 558 40.97 -26.23 -9.77
N GLU A 559 41.32 -26.44 -11.05
CA GLU A 559 42.10 -25.53 -11.88
C GLU A 559 41.35 -24.23 -12.17
N GLU A 560 40.05 -24.30 -12.53
CA GLU A 560 39.19 -23.13 -12.71
C GLU A 560 39.01 -22.33 -11.41
N LEU A 561 38.85 -23.03 -10.27
CA LEU A 561 38.75 -22.40 -8.95
C LEU A 561 40.07 -21.74 -8.53
N MET A 562 41.22 -22.37 -8.79
CA MET A 562 42.55 -21.78 -8.55
C MET A 562 42.80 -20.54 -9.40
N ALA A 563 42.32 -20.53 -10.66
CA ALA A 563 42.49 -19.40 -11.57
C ALA A 563 41.71 -18.14 -11.13
N ALA A 564 40.67 -18.31 -10.31
CA ALA A 564 39.89 -17.19 -9.75
C ALA A 564 40.51 -16.56 -8.48
N ILE A 565 41.57 -17.15 -7.91
CA ILE A 565 42.21 -16.66 -6.69
C ILE A 565 43.29 -15.63 -7.06
N PRO A 566 43.25 -14.39 -6.51
CA PRO A 566 44.21 -13.35 -6.83
C PRO A 566 45.57 -13.66 -6.17
N LYS A 567 46.51 -14.22 -6.94
CA LYS A 567 47.84 -14.62 -6.45
C LYS A 567 48.97 -13.69 -6.89
N SER A 568 48.79 -12.91 -7.96
CA SER A 568 49.75 -11.87 -8.34
C SER A 568 49.40 -10.53 -7.69
N GLU A 569 50.40 -9.65 -7.55
CA GLU A 569 50.24 -8.31 -6.98
C GLU A 569 49.18 -7.49 -7.74
N GLU A 570 49.14 -7.61 -9.06
CA GLU A 570 48.16 -6.93 -9.92
C GLU A 570 46.73 -7.46 -9.69
N GLN A 571 46.58 -8.77 -9.47
CA GLN A 571 45.28 -9.37 -9.16
C GLN A 571 44.80 -9.00 -7.75
N LEU A 572 45.71 -8.94 -6.77
CA LEU A 572 45.39 -8.49 -5.41
C LEU A 572 45.00 -7.01 -5.41
N SER A 573 45.75 -6.16 -6.13
CA SER A 573 45.39 -4.74 -6.33
C SER A 573 44.01 -4.57 -6.97
N ALA A 574 43.65 -5.38 -7.97
CA ALA A 574 42.31 -5.37 -8.56
C ALA A 574 41.22 -5.83 -7.57
N SER A 575 41.48 -6.86 -6.76
CA SER A 575 40.57 -7.34 -5.71
C SER A 575 40.37 -6.29 -4.60
N HIS A 576 41.45 -5.61 -4.18
CA HIS A 576 41.38 -4.47 -3.25
C HIS A 576 40.56 -3.32 -3.82
N LYS A 577 40.69 -3.02 -5.11
CA LYS A 577 39.89 -1.98 -5.78
C LYS A 577 38.40 -2.31 -5.73
N LEU A 578 38.01 -3.52 -6.15
CA LEU A 578 36.62 -3.98 -6.13
C LEU A 578 36.01 -3.98 -4.71
N LYS A 579 36.77 -4.43 -3.69
CA LYS A 579 36.30 -4.44 -2.31
C LYS A 579 36.18 -3.01 -1.73
N GLY A 580 37.11 -2.11 -2.08
CA GLY A 580 37.05 -0.69 -1.72
C GLY A 580 35.86 0.04 -2.35
N GLU A 581 35.59 -0.19 -3.63
CA GLU A 581 34.40 0.31 -4.34
C GLU A 581 33.11 -0.20 -3.66
N ALA A 582 33.03 -1.51 -3.41
CA ALA A 582 31.86 -2.10 -2.75
C ALA A 582 31.64 -1.58 -1.31
N TYR A 583 32.69 -1.28 -0.54
CA TYR A 583 32.54 -0.61 0.76
C TYR A 583 31.98 0.80 0.62
N PHE A 584 32.47 1.58 -0.36
CA PHE A 584 32.00 2.95 -0.61
C PHE A 584 30.53 2.97 -1.03
N ASP A 585 30.15 2.15 -2.00
CA ASP A 585 28.79 2.13 -2.53
C ASP A 585 27.79 1.60 -1.49
N ALA A 586 28.15 0.56 -0.73
CA ALA A 586 27.34 0.10 0.40
C ALA A 586 27.15 1.18 1.48
N ALA A 587 28.19 1.98 1.76
CA ALA A 587 28.09 3.12 2.68
C ALA A 587 27.13 4.19 2.14
N MET A 588 27.21 4.50 0.85
CA MET A 588 26.29 5.42 0.18
C MET A 588 24.84 4.93 0.22
N VAL A 589 24.57 3.63 0.02
CA VAL A 589 23.20 3.08 0.16
C VAL A 589 22.68 3.22 1.60
N PHE A 590 23.52 3.04 2.62
CA PHE A 590 23.10 3.32 4.01
C PHE A 590 22.84 4.80 4.28
N LEU A 591 23.67 5.71 3.75
CA LEU A 591 23.54 7.14 3.95
C LEU A 591 22.35 7.72 3.18
N ASP A 592 22.22 7.41 1.89
CA ASP A 592 21.25 8.04 1.00
C ASP A 592 19.89 7.35 1.01
N TYR A 593 19.84 6.01 0.99
CA TYR A 593 18.58 5.27 0.93
C TYR A 593 18.00 4.96 2.32
N PHE A 594 18.78 4.32 3.19
CA PHE A 594 18.29 3.89 4.51
C PHE A 594 18.31 4.98 5.58
N LYS A 595 19.02 6.11 5.36
CA LYS A 595 19.26 7.17 6.34
C LYS A 595 19.85 6.64 7.65
N GLN A 596 20.89 5.81 7.52
CA GLN A 596 21.65 5.20 8.62
C GLN A 596 23.12 5.67 8.57
N PRO A 597 23.40 6.97 8.86
CA PRO A 597 24.74 7.54 8.81
C PRO A 597 25.76 6.76 9.65
N GLU A 598 25.38 6.24 10.82
CA GLU A 598 26.22 5.33 11.63
C GLU A 598 26.80 4.16 10.81
N LYS A 599 25.95 3.41 10.11
CA LYS A 599 26.39 2.25 9.30
C LYS A 599 27.24 2.68 8.12
N ALA A 600 26.92 3.81 7.49
CA ALA A 600 27.73 4.39 6.43
C ALA A 600 29.14 4.74 6.93
N ARG A 601 29.26 5.38 8.10
CA ARG A 601 30.56 5.71 8.71
C ARG A 601 31.40 4.47 9.01
N LEU A 602 30.80 3.37 9.49
CA LEU A 602 31.53 2.12 9.72
C LEU A 602 32.15 1.56 8.43
N LEU A 603 31.41 1.62 7.32
CA LEU A 603 31.88 1.14 6.01
C LEU A 603 32.91 2.08 5.36
N PHE A 604 32.75 3.42 5.51
CA PHE A 604 33.80 4.38 5.14
C PHE A 604 35.07 4.18 5.98
N SER A 605 34.95 3.85 7.27
CA SER A 605 36.11 3.53 8.11
C SER A 605 36.81 2.26 7.63
N ALA A 606 36.07 1.19 7.33
CA ALA A 606 36.63 -0.05 6.79
C ALA A 606 37.40 0.17 5.48
N LEU A 607 36.85 0.95 4.55
CA LEU A 607 37.56 1.37 3.33
C LEU A 607 38.88 2.09 3.66
N LEU A 608 38.84 3.09 4.54
CA LEU A 608 39.99 3.94 4.85
C LEU A 608 41.07 3.24 5.71
N GLU A 609 40.68 2.23 6.50
CA GLU A 609 41.58 1.42 7.31
C GLU A 609 42.25 0.30 6.51
N GLU A 610 41.49 -0.41 5.66
CA GLU A 610 42.01 -1.51 4.84
C GLU A 610 42.73 -1.02 3.57
N TYR A 611 42.16 0.00 2.92
CA TYR A 611 42.61 0.51 1.62
C TYR A 611 42.81 2.03 1.68
N PRO A 612 43.73 2.54 2.54
CA PRO A 612 43.90 3.97 2.76
C PRO A 612 44.16 4.73 1.45
N ASP A 613 44.98 4.19 0.54
CA ASP A 613 45.37 4.84 -0.73
C ASP A 613 44.42 4.52 -1.92
N HIS A 614 43.18 4.07 -1.65
CA HIS A 614 42.16 3.83 -2.68
C HIS A 614 41.74 5.13 -3.38
N GLU A 615 41.36 5.03 -4.66
CA GLU A 615 40.91 6.16 -5.50
C GLU A 615 39.73 6.93 -4.88
N LEU A 616 38.84 6.24 -4.15
CA LEU A 616 37.69 6.83 -3.48
C LEU A 616 37.99 7.36 -2.05
N ALA A 617 39.23 7.29 -1.57
CA ALA A 617 39.56 7.65 -0.18
C ALA A 617 39.24 9.12 0.16
N GLU A 618 39.50 10.07 -0.76
CA GLU A 618 39.11 11.48 -0.56
C GLU A 618 37.58 11.61 -0.42
N GLN A 619 36.85 10.94 -1.31
CA GLN A 619 35.39 10.97 -1.36
C GLN A 619 34.76 10.29 -0.13
N ALA A 620 35.35 9.19 0.35
CA ALA A 620 34.94 8.49 1.57
C ALA A 620 35.10 9.36 2.82
N ILE A 621 36.21 10.11 2.94
CA ILE A 621 36.39 11.06 4.07
C ILE A 621 35.36 12.18 3.99
N PHE A 622 35.07 12.70 2.79
CA PHE A 622 34.04 13.72 2.61
C PHE A 622 32.63 13.22 2.99
N TRP A 623 32.23 12.03 2.56
CA TRP A 623 30.91 11.50 2.93
C TRP A 623 30.84 11.04 4.39
N SER A 624 31.95 10.60 4.98
CA SER A 624 32.05 10.39 6.44
C SER A 624 31.87 11.71 7.21
N TYR A 625 32.49 12.81 6.75
CA TYR A 625 32.22 14.16 7.27
C TYR A 625 30.73 14.54 7.19
N ARG A 626 30.09 14.28 6.04
CA ARG A 626 28.66 14.54 5.83
C ARG A 626 27.78 13.70 6.77
N ALA A 627 28.08 12.42 6.93
CA ALA A 627 27.36 11.51 7.83
C ALA A 627 27.46 11.97 9.31
N TYR A 628 28.66 12.37 9.77
CA TYR A 628 28.81 12.96 11.11
C TYR A 628 28.04 14.29 11.28
N LYS A 629 27.94 15.13 10.22
CA LYS A 629 27.12 16.35 10.26
C LYS A 629 25.61 16.04 10.33
N GLU A 630 25.14 14.97 9.68
CA GLU A 630 23.74 14.53 9.73
C GLU A 630 23.33 14.03 11.12
N GLU A 631 24.28 13.51 11.91
CA GLU A 631 24.10 13.10 13.30
C GLU A 631 24.34 14.24 14.33
N ASP A 632 24.62 15.47 13.88
CA ASP A 632 25.11 16.61 14.69
C ASP A 632 26.37 16.31 15.55
N ASP A 633 27.16 15.29 15.19
CA ASP A 633 28.45 15.02 15.80
C ASP A 633 29.50 16.01 15.28
N LYS A 634 29.64 17.10 16.03
CA LYS A 634 30.62 18.15 15.80
C LYS A 634 32.07 17.64 15.98
N ALA A 635 32.33 16.67 16.85
CA ALA A 635 33.68 16.16 17.07
C ALA A 635 34.11 15.25 15.91
N GLY A 636 33.27 14.29 15.52
CA GLY A 636 33.51 13.42 14.36
C GLY A 636 33.64 14.21 13.06
N SER A 637 32.74 15.19 12.83
CA SER A 637 32.80 16.00 11.61
C SER A 637 34.03 16.92 11.57
N GLU A 638 34.40 17.63 12.64
CA GLU A 638 35.66 18.41 12.59
C GLU A 638 36.91 17.52 12.47
N THR A 639 36.87 16.28 12.98
CA THR A 639 37.94 15.28 12.78
C THR A 639 38.08 14.87 11.30
N MET A 640 36.98 14.51 10.64
CA MET A 640 36.99 14.15 9.21
C MET A 640 37.34 15.34 8.31
N LYS A 641 36.90 16.55 8.66
CA LYS A 641 37.30 17.79 7.97
C LYS A 641 38.81 18.04 8.07
N ALA A 642 39.38 17.91 9.27
CA ALA A 642 40.83 18.05 9.45
C ALA A 642 41.60 16.98 8.68
N LEU A 643 41.12 15.73 8.66
CA LEU A 643 41.72 14.65 7.87
C LEU A 643 41.69 14.95 6.36
N LEU A 644 40.54 15.39 5.83
CA LEU A 644 40.39 15.76 4.41
C LEU A 644 41.35 16.87 4.01
N LEU A 645 41.38 17.97 4.77
CA LEU A 645 42.22 19.14 4.48
C LEU A 645 43.73 18.85 4.66
N ASN A 646 44.11 17.94 5.56
CA ASN A 646 45.52 17.56 5.74
C ASN A 646 46.01 16.59 4.66
N ARG A 647 45.17 15.67 4.19
CA ARG A 647 45.55 14.62 3.24
C ARG A 647 45.33 15.02 1.78
N PHE A 648 44.28 15.79 1.52
CA PHE A 648 43.87 16.23 0.18
C PHE A 648 43.63 17.75 0.15
N PRO A 649 44.64 18.60 0.48
CA PRO A 649 44.46 20.06 0.58
C PRO A 649 43.98 20.72 -0.72
N GLU A 650 44.43 20.21 -1.87
CA GLU A 650 44.03 20.64 -3.22
C GLU A 650 43.02 19.66 -3.86
N GLY A 651 42.39 18.81 -3.04
CA GLY A 651 41.40 17.82 -3.48
C GLY A 651 40.07 18.44 -3.90
N TYR A 652 39.31 17.74 -4.73
CA TYR A 652 38.01 18.20 -5.23
C TYR A 652 36.99 18.49 -4.10
N TYR A 653 37.06 17.74 -3.00
CA TYR A 653 36.15 17.85 -1.86
C TYR A 653 36.63 18.83 -0.77
N ALA A 654 37.90 19.24 -0.77
CA ALA A 654 38.44 20.18 0.22
C ALA A 654 37.74 21.55 0.25
N PRO A 655 37.37 22.18 -0.88
CA PRO A 655 36.58 23.41 -0.89
C PRO A 655 35.22 23.27 -0.19
N PHE A 656 34.54 22.13 -0.34
CA PHE A 656 33.20 21.88 0.23
C PHE A 656 33.17 21.79 1.76
N VAL A 657 34.31 21.59 2.43
CA VAL A 657 34.41 21.58 3.91
C VAL A 657 35.09 22.83 4.47
N SER A 658 35.80 23.60 3.64
CA SER A 658 36.54 24.80 4.03
C SER A 658 35.78 26.10 3.79
N ASP A 659 35.03 26.21 2.69
CA ASP A 659 34.18 27.36 2.35
C ASP A 659 32.68 26.98 2.40
N PRO A 660 31.90 27.51 3.37
CA PRO A 660 30.46 27.28 3.46
C PRO A 660 29.67 27.71 2.22
N GLU A 661 30.15 28.70 1.47
CA GLU A 661 29.49 29.24 0.28
C GLU A 661 29.89 28.49 -1.00
N HIS A 662 30.86 27.57 -0.96
CA HIS A 662 31.41 26.92 -2.16
C HIS A 662 30.33 26.25 -3.01
N ALA A 663 29.46 25.45 -2.37
CA ALA A 663 28.36 24.78 -3.05
C ALA A 663 27.33 25.78 -3.62
N ALA A 664 27.03 26.86 -2.90
CA ALA A 664 26.12 27.92 -3.36
C ALA A 664 26.71 28.69 -4.56
N ASN A 665 28.01 28.99 -4.52
CA ASN A 665 28.76 29.62 -5.59
C ASN A 665 28.81 28.74 -6.86
N LEU A 666 29.03 27.43 -6.74
CA LEU A 666 28.96 26.50 -7.87
C LEU A 666 27.55 26.42 -8.47
N ILE A 667 26.50 26.35 -7.65
CA ILE A 667 25.10 26.37 -8.13
C ILE A 667 24.80 27.69 -8.86
N LYS A 668 25.24 28.82 -8.30
CA LYS A 668 25.08 30.14 -8.89
C LYS A 668 25.82 30.25 -10.23
N ALA A 669 27.08 29.83 -10.30
CA ALA A 669 27.86 29.83 -11.53
C ALA A 669 27.20 28.97 -12.64
N LYS A 670 26.72 27.76 -12.30
CA LYS A 670 25.95 26.92 -13.23
C LYS A 670 24.67 27.62 -13.73
N LYS A 671 23.94 28.30 -12.83
CA LYS A 671 22.75 29.08 -13.20
C LYS A 671 23.09 30.30 -14.09
N GLU A 672 24.20 30.98 -13.83
CA GLU A 672 24.66 32.11 -14.65
C GLU A 672 25.07 31.65 -16.06
N LEU A 673 25.72 30.49 -16.21
CA LEU A 673 26.03 29.90 -17.52
C LEU A 673 24.76 29.46 -18.27
N GLN A 674 23.78 28.88 -17.56
CA GLN A 674 22.47 28.56 -18.14
C GLN A 674 21.74 29.81 -18.64
N GLN A 675 21.73 30.89 -17.85
CA GLN A 675 21.12 32.16 -18.25
C GLN A 675 21.80 32.75 -19.49
N LYS A 676 23.14 32.66 -19.59
CA LYS A 676 23.87 33.08 -20.80
C LYS A 676 23.49 32.26 -22.03
N TYR A 677 23.13 30.99 -21.88
CA TYR A 677 22.66 30.17 -23.01
C TYR A 677 21.26 30.61 -23.48
N GLU A 678 20.34 30.89 -22.54
CA GLU A 678 19.03 31.48 -22.86
C GLU A 678 19.17 32.83 -23.57
N ASP A 679 20.08 33.69 -23.08
CA ASP A 679 20.41 34.99 -23.70
C ASP A 679 21.02 34.82 -25.10
N ALA A 680 21.96 33.86 -25.27
CA ALA A 680 22.55 33.54 -26.57
C ALA A 680 21.49 33.10 -27.59
N TYR A 681 20.59 32.20 -27.17
CA TYR A 681 19.54 31.67 -28.03
C TYR A 681 18.45 32.72 -28.31
N SER A 682 18.14 33.58 -27.34
CA SER A 682 17.29 34.77 -27.52
C SER A 682 17.90 35.77 -28.51
N ALA A 683 19.22 36.00 -28.44
CA ALA A 683 19.96 36.82 -29.40
C ALA A 683 19.92 36.20 -30.80
N TYR A 684 20.15 34.89 -30.94
CA TYR A 684 20.02 34.16 -32.21
C TYR A 684 18.61 34.29 -32.82
N LYS A 685 17.56 33.97 -32.04
CA LYS A 685 16.14 34.17 -32.45
C LYS A 685 15.83 35.61 -32.88
N SER A 686 16.53 36.59 -32.30
CA SER A 686 16.37 38.02 -32.59
C SER A 686 17.26 38.54 -33.73
N ASN A 687 17.95 37.67 -34.47
CA ASN A 687 18.94 38.01 -35.51
C ASN A 687 20.19 38.76 -35.01
N ARG A 688 20.45 38.75 -33.70
CA ARG A 688 21.62 39.36 -33.04
C ARG A 688 22.80 38.37 -32.98
N PHE A 689 23.19 37.81 -34.14
CA PHE A 689 24.13 36.69 -34.22
C PHE A 689 25.51 36.97 -33.57
N ASN A 690 26.05 38.19 -33.72
CA ASN A 690 27.31 38.59 -33.06
C ASN A 690 27.21 38.66 -31.53
N GLU A 691 26.01 38.76 -30.96
CA GLU A 691 25.78 38.71 -29.52
C GLU A 691 25.62 37.26 -29.04
N ALA A 692 24.89 36.43 -29.81
CA ALA A 692 24.82 34.99 -29.58
C ALA A 692 26.23 34.37 -29.53
N LEU A 693 27.08 34.66 -30.52
CA LEU A 693 28.47 34.19 -30.60
C LEU A 693 29.30 34.54 -29.36
N ARG A 694 29.20 35.78 -28.84
CA ARG A 694 29.93 36.19 -27.63
C ARG A 694 29.45 35.44 -26.39
N GLN A 695 28.15 35.17 -26.27
CA GLN A 695 27.62 34.44 -25.12
C GLN A 695 27.95 32.94 -25.20
N THR A 696 27.89 32.33 -26.40
CA THR A 696 28.31 30.94 -26.59
C THR A 696 29.79 30.73 -26.30
N ASP A 697 30.67 31.66 -26.71
CA ASP A 697 32.12 31.58 -26.45
C ASP A 697 32.45 31.54 -24.95
N ILE A 698 31.72 32.33 -24.14
CA ILE A 698 31.83 32.29 -22.67
C ILE A 698 31.40 30.94 -22.11
N ILE A 699 30.32 30.34 -22.64
CA ILE A 699 29.83 29.04 -22.17
C ILE A 699 30.82 27.92 -22.54
N ILE A 700 31.33 27.92 -23.78
CA ILE A 700 32.31 26.96 -24.28
C ILE A 700 33.61 27.01 -23.47
N THR A 701 34.01 28.18 -22.98
CA THR A 701 35.26 28.37 -22.21
C THR A 701 35.13 28.23 -20.70
N GLN A 702 33.91 28.27 -20.13
CA GLN A 702 33.68 28.31 -18.67
C GLN A 702 32.77 27.21 -18.13
N SER A 703 32.21 26.32 -18.97
CA SER A 703 31.26 25.31 -18.53
C SER A 703 31.85 23.91 -18.44
N ASP A 704 31.80 23.33 -17.24
CA ASP A 704 32.06 21.89 -17.02
C ASP A 704 30.84 21.01 -17.42
N ASN A 705 29.71 21.62 -17.83
CA ASN A 705 28.54 20.87 -18.27
C ASN A 705 28.66 20.54 -19.77
N VAL A 706 29.01 19.29 -20.06
CA VAL A 706 29.16 18.75 -21.42
C VAL A 706 27.92 19.02 -22.30
N GLU A 707 26.70 18.95 -21.76
CA GLU A 707 25.49 19.17 -22.54
C GLU A 707 25.32 20.65 -22.91
N LEU A 708 25.56 21.54 -21.95
CA LEU A 708 25.50 22.98 -22.15
C LEU A 708 26.61 23.46 -23.12
N GLY A 709 27.80 22.86 -23.03
CA GLY A 709 28.91 23.06 -23.97
C GLY A 709 28.55 22.64 -25.41
N ARG A 710 28.03 21.42 -25.60
CA ARG A 710 27.54 20.92 -26.92
C ARG A 710 26.49 21.85 -27.52
N ASN A 711 25.52 22.27 -26.71
CA ASN A 711 24.46 23.18 -27.13
C ASN A 711 25.01 24.57 -27.53
N ALA A 712 25.99 25.10 -26.77
CA ALA A 712 26.65 26.36 -27.11
C ALA A 712 27.50 26.27 -28.40
N LEU A 713 28.22 25.16 -28.62
CA LEU A 713 28.95 24.89 -29.87
C LEU A 713 28.00 24.86 -31.08
N LEU A 714 26.85 24.18 -30.97
CA LEU A 714 25.88 24.08 -32.06
C LEU A 714 25.23 25.45 -32.35
N LEU A 715 24.87 26.19 -31.31
CA LEU A 715 24.32 27.55 -31.43
C LEU A 715 25.33 28.54 -32.02
N SER A 716 26.61 28.38 -31.69
CA SER A 716 27.74 29.11 -32.28
C SER A 716 27.86 28.82 -33.77
N ALA A 717 27.81 27.53 -34.16
CA ALA A 717 27.82 27.11 -35.57
C ALA A 717 26.70 27.78 -36.38
N VAL A 718 25.43 27.61 -35.99
CA VAL A 718 24.30 28.20 -36.75
C VAL A 718 24.36 29.74 -36.80
N SER A 719 24.90 30.38 -35.77
CA SER A 719 25.12 31.85 -35.75
C SER A 719 26.18 32.27 -36.78
N TYR A 720 27.29 31.55 -36.91
CA TYR A 720 28.26 31.77 -37.99
C TYR A 720 27.67 31.52 -39.38
N GLY A 721 26.85 30.48 -39.52
CA GLY A 721 26.14 30.15 -40.76
C GLY A 721 25.24 31.30 -41.24
N LYS A 722 24.42 31.86 -40.34
CA LYS A 722 23.52 33.00 -40.65
C LYS A 722 24.27 34.28 -41.04
N LEU A 723 25.48 34.48 -40.52
CA LEU A 723 26.39 35.57 -40.90
C LEU A 723 27.16 35.33 -42.22
N GLY A 724 27.02 34.15 -42.85
CA GLY A 724 27.80 33.78 -44.03
C GLY A 724 29.27 33.44 -43.74
N ASN A 725 29.65 33.30 -42.47
CA ASN A 725 31.02 32.93 -42.08
C ASN A 725 31.21 31.41 -42.17
N LYS A 726 31.43 30.91 -43.40
CA LYS A 726 31.67 29.47 -43.67
C LYS A 726 32.82 28.90 -42.83
N THR A 727 33.88 29.66 -42.60
CA THR A 727 35.03 29.23 -41.78
C THR A 727 34.66 28.97 -40.32
N GLY A 728 33.89 29.88 -39.69
CA GLY A 728 33.41 29.71 -38.31
C GLY A 728 32.37 28.60 -38.19
N PHE A 729 31.47 28.47 -39.18
CA PHE A 729 30.47 27.39 -39.22
C PHE A 729 31.15 26.01 -39.24
N VAL A 730 32.08 25.78 -40.17
CA VAL A 730 32.80 24.50 -40.29
C VAL A 730 33.60 24.17 -39.02
N ALA A 731 34.31 25.15 -38.44
CA ALA A 731 35.15 24.91 -37.26
C ALA A 731 34.35 24.38 -36.06
N GLN A 732 33.20 24.99 -35.75
CA GLN A 732 32.37 24.58 -34.62
C GLN A 732 31.71 23.20 -34.83
N LEU A 733 31.33 22.88 -36.07
CA LEU A 733 30.81 21.55 -36.41
C LEU A 733 31.90 20.47 -36.34
N GLN A 734 33.14 20.78 -36.71
CA GLN A 734 34.26 19.84 -36.59
C GLN A 734 34.59 19.50 -35.13
N THR A 735 34.52 20.48 -34.22
CA THR A 735 34.63 20.21 -32.77
C THR A 735 33.52 19.25 -32.32
N LEU A 736 32.26 19.53 -32.65
CA LEU A 736 31.12 18.65 -32.32
C LEU A 736 31.24 17.24 -32.90
N SER A 737 31.68 17.09 -34.16
CA SER A 737 31.82 15.78 -34.80
C SER A 737 32.95 14.94 -34.19
N ASN A 738 34.04 15.58 -33.76
CA ASN A 738 35.23 14.89 -33.27
C ASN A 738 35.15 14.56 -31.78
N GLU A 739 34.66 15.49 -30.96
CA GLU A 739 34.66 15.37 -29.50
C GLU A 739 33.34 14.80 -28.96
N HIS A 740 32.25 14.87 -29.72
CA HIS A 740 30.89 14.53 -29.27
C HIS A 740 30.09 13.68 -30.27
N SER A 741 30.77 12.89 -31.11
CA SER A 741 30.20 12.09 -32.23
C SER A 741 28.92 11.28 -31.94
N ASN A 742 28.73 10.79 -30.70
CA ASN A 742 27.56 9.99 -30.32
C ASN A 742 26.33 10.81 -29.90
N SER A 743 26.48 12.12 -29.60
CA SER A 743 25.36 12.97 -29.17
C SER A 743 24.45 13.38 -30.35
N PRO A 744 23.22 13.88 -30.09
CA PRO A 744 22.36 14.43 -31.14
C PRO A 744 23.03 15.56 -31.92
N GLU A 745 23.72 16.46 -31.21
CA GLU A 745 24.44 17.60 -31.78
C GLU A 745 25.65 17.16 -32.63
N GLY A 746 26.41 16.16 -32.17
CA GLY A 746 27.54 15.59 -32.93
C GLY A 746 27.10 14.90 -34.21
N LYS A 747 25.98 14.15 -34.17
CA LYS A 747 25.37 13.52 -35.35
C LYS A 747 24.85 14.57 -36.35
N MET A 748 24.21 15.63 -35.85
CA MET A 748 23.77 16.77 -36.67
C MET A 748 24.96 17.48 -37.33
N ALA A 749 26.07 17.65 -36.61
CA ALA A 749 27.29 18.26 -37.15
C ALA A 749 27.93 17.42 -38.27
N ILE A 750 28.01 16.09 -38.11
CA ILE A 750 28.46 15.16 -39.16
C ILE A 750 27.56 15.29 -40.40
N GLN A 751 26.24 15.33 -40.22
CA GLN A 751 25.29 15.47 -41.32
C GLN A 751 25.46 16.79 -42.08
N TRP A 752 25.64 17.92 -41.37
CA TRP A 752 25.81 19.23 -41.99
C TRP A 752 27.18 19.43 -42.67
N LEU A 753 28.23 18.79 -42.15
CA LEU A 753 29.53 18.72 -42.84
C LEU A 753 29.41 17.91 -44.15
N GLY A 754 28.69 16.79 -44.15
CA GLY A 754 28.39 16.03 -45.38
C GLY A 754 27.61 16.85 -46.42
N MET A 755 26.58 17.59 -45.99
CA MET A 755 25.83 18.51 -46.86
C MET A 755 26.71 19.62 -47.46
N LEU A 756 27.69 20.11 -46.70
CA LEU A 756 28.67 21.10 -47.15
C LEU A 756 29.60 20.55 -48.24
N ASP A 757 29.99 19.27 -48.14
CA ASP A 757 30.80 18.57 -49.15
C ASP A 757 29.99 18.27 -50.43
N GLU A 758 28.68 18.05 -50.30
CA GLU A 758 27.72 18.00 -51.42
C GLU A 758 27.44 19.39 -52.05
N GLY A 759 28.06 20.46 -51.52
CA GLY A 759 27.98 21.81 -52.07
C GLY A 759 26.84 22.67 -51.54
N LEU A 760 26.06 22.20 -50.56
CA LEU A 760 25.04 23.00 -49.88
C LEU A 760 25.72 24.04 -48.97
N LEU A 761 25.14 25.24 -48.88
CA LEU A 761 25.64 26.34 -48.05
C LEU A 761 24.60 26.73 -47.00
N PRO A 762 25.02 27.14 -45.78
CA PRO A 762 24.10 27.61 -44.75
C PRO A 762 23.35 28.86 -45.23
N ALA A 763 22.04 28.93 -44.93
CA ALA A 763 21.18 30.01 -45.38
C ALA A 763 21.53 31.34 -44.67
N ILE A 764 22.21 32.24 -45.40
CA ILE A 764 22.62 33.58 -44.96
C ILE A 764 21.39 34.49 -44.82
N GLY A 765 21.34 35.30 -43.76
CA GLY A 765 20.28 36.29 -43.53
C GLY A 765 19.49 36.05 -42.23
N PRO A 766 18.31 36.66 -42.07
CA PRO A 766 17.52 36.52 -40.86
C PRO A 766 16.97 35.09 -40.67
N VAL A 767 16.70 34.73 -39.43
CA VAL A 767 16.00 33.50 -39.03
C VAL A 767 14.54 33.58 -39.50
N ASN A 768 14.21 32.83 -40.54
CA ASN A 768 12.85 32.67 -41.04
C ASN A 768 12.06 31.67 -40.17
N ILE A 769 10.74 31.61 -40.38
CA ILE A 769 9.87 30.64 -39.68
C ILE A 769 10.32 29.19 -39.96
N ALA A 770 10.81 28.91 -41.17
CA ALA A 770 11.37 27.60 -41.54
C ALA A 770 12.76 27.31 -40.92
N ASP A 771 13.56 28.34 -40.61
CA ASP A 771 14.87 28.16 -39.96
C ASP A 771 14.74 27.73 -38.48
N ARG A 772 13.54 27.86 -37.89
CA ARG A 772 13.27 27.46 -36.49
C ARG A 772 13.26 25.94 -36.28
N ALA A 773 13.06 25.16 -37.35
CA ALA A 773 13.05 23.69 -37.29
C ALA A 773 14.45 23.06 -37.44
N LEU A 774 15.48 23.85 -37.79
CA LEU A 774 16.83 23.35 -38.07
C LEU A 774 17.78 23.41 -36.87
N ALA A 775 17.49 24.21 -35.84
CA ALA A 775 18.12 24.06 -34.53
C ALA A 775 17.21 23.16 -33.69
N GLY A 776 17.59 21.88 -33.56
CA GLY A 776 16.68 20.78 -33.25
C GLY A 776 15.67 21.02 -32.13
N GLU A 777 14.46 20.49 -32.31
CA GLU A 777 13.46 20.30 -31.25
C GLU A 777 13.98 19.28 -30.22
N ASN A 778 14.90 19.75 -29.36
CA ASN A 778 15.31 19.16 -28.09
C ASN A 778 16.14 20.18 -27.28
N THR A 779 15.64 21.42 -27.17
CA THR A 779 15.87 22.25 -25.97
C THR A 779 14.84 23.35 -25.89
N GLU A 780 13.97 23.25 -24.87
CA GLU A 780 13.15 24.36 -24.42
C GLU A 780 14.06 25.50 -23.96
N SER A 781 14.20 26.51 -24.81
CA SER A 781 14.79 27.78 -24.39
C SER A 781 13.71 28.62 -23.71
N ALA A 782 13.59 28.37 -22.40
CA ALA A 782 12.93 29.27 -21.48
C ALA A 782 13.34 30.71 -21.82
N GLY A 783 12.33 31.53 -22.12
CA GLY A 783 12.49 32.96 -22.27
C GLY A 783 11.72 33.61 -21.15
N TYR A 784 12.38 33.85 -20.01
CA TYR A 784 11.79 34.62 -18.92
C TYR A 784 11.36 36.00 -19.45
N LYS A 785 10.03 36.20 -19.53
CA LYS A 785 9.40 37.52 -19.48
C LYS A 785 8.35 37.49 -18.38
N SER A 786 8.29 38.60 -17.64
CA SER A 786 7.45 38.77 -16.46
C SER A 786 6.02 38.26 -16.70
N PRO A 787 5.47 37.41 -15.81
CA PRO A 787 4.09 36.95 -15.92
C PRO A 787 3.14 38.03 -15.40
N ASP A 788 2.81 39.00 -16.27
CA ASP A 788 1.61 39.83 -16.11
C ASP A 788 0.97 40.09 -17.48
N GLU A 789 -0.25 39.56 -17.63
CA GLU A 789 -1.30 39.87 -18.61
C GLU A 789 -0.97 39.95 -20.12
N GLN A 790 -1.36 38.91 -20.87
CA GLN A 790 -2.46 39.01 -21.86
C GLN A 790 -2.81 37.69 -22.58
N GLY A 791 -4.11 37.35 -22.57
CA GLY A 791 -4.75 36.53 -23.61
C GLY A 791 -4.64 35.00 -23.49
N SER A 792 -5.38 34.39 -22.56
CA SER A 792 -5.69 32.95 -22.65
C SER A 792 -6.44 32.64 -23.95
N LEU A 793 -6.01 31.59 -24.67
CA LEU A 793 -6.67 31.06 -25.87
C LEU A 793 -8.12 30.59 -25.60
N TYR A 794 -8.41 30.28 -24.35
CA TYR A 794 -9.67 29.70 -23.87
C TYR A 794 -10.31 30.61 -22.81
N LEU A 795 -11.64 30.69 -22.81
CA LEU A 795 -12.42 31.65 -22.02
C LEU A 795 -13.25 30.94 -20.96
N PHE A 796 -13.22 31.44 -19.72
CA PHE A 796 -14.03 30.88 -18.63
C PHE A 796 -15.30 31.70 -18.42
N GLU A 797 -16.40 31.17 -18.94
CA GLU A 797 -17.69 31.87 -19.04
C GLU A 797 -18.76 31.07 -18.28
N PRO A 798 -18.70 30.94 -16.94
CA PRO A 798 -19.45 29.92 -16.19
C PRO A 798 -20.98 30.02 -16.28
N ASN A 799 -21.51 31.16 -16.73
CA ASN A 799 -22.94 31.42 -16.90
C ASN A 799 -23.45 31.21 -18.33
N GLU A 800 -22.56 31.00 -19.30
CA GLU A 800 -22.92 30.77 -20.71
C GLU A 800 -23.43 29.35 -20.97
N VAL A 801 -23.97 29.12 -22.16
CA VAL A 801 -24.36 27.77 -22.60
C VAL A 801 -23.11 26.89 -22.77
N HIS A 802 -23.15 25.72 -22.15
CA HIS A 802 -22.08 24.73 -22.14
C HIS A 802 -22.43 23.46 -22.90
N SER A 803 -21.39 22.70 -23.24
CA SER A 803 -21.50 21.32 -23.72
C SER A 803 -20.38 20.47 -23.12
N ILE A 804 -20.63 19.17 -23.00
CA ILE A 804 -19.59 18.16 -22.80
C ILE A 804 -18.79 18.05 -24.10
N PHE A 805 -17.47 17.92 -23.98
CA PHE A 805 -16.56 17.59 -25.07
C PHE A 805 -15.94 16.22 -24.76
N LEU A 806 -16.17 15.25 -25.64
CA LEU A 806 -15.56 13.92 -25.59
C LEU A 806 -14.59 13.79 -26.77
N VAL A 807 -13.31 14.01 -26.52
CA VAL A 807 -12.25 13.93 -27.53
C VAL A 807 -11.82 12.47 -27.68
N VAL A 808 -11.77 11.99 -28.91
CA VAL A 808 -11.50 10.59 -29.24
C VAL A 808 -10.51 10.47 -30.40
N ASN A 809 -9.77 9.37 -30.45
CA ASN A 809 -8.85 9.06 -31.55
C ASN A 809 -9.61 8.91 -32.89
N SER A 810 -8.89 9.11 -33.99
CA SER A 810 -9.42 9.14 -35.36
C SER A 810 -10.15 7.87 -35.82
N GLU A 811 -9.83 6.73 -35.22
CA GLU A 811 -10.29 5.39 -35.63
C GLU A 811 -11.53 4.89 -34.87
N ALA A 812 -11.98 5.61 -33.83
CA ALA A 812 -13.08 5.22 -32.96
C ALA A 812 -14.45 5.20 -33.68
N ASP A 813 -15.31 4.23 -33.34
CA ASP A 813 -16.69 4.17 -33.85
C ASP A 813 -17.60 5.25 -33.22
N ILE A 814 -17.53 6.45 -33.80
CA ILE A 814 -18.33 7.63 -33.42
C ILE A 814 -19.84 7.35 -33.47
N ASN A 815 -20.32 6.58 -34.45
CA ASN A 815 -21.75 6.35 -34.63
C ASN A 815 -22.31 5.48 -33.50
N ARG A 816 -21.58 4.42 -33.12
CA ARG A 816 -21.93 3.57 -31.99
C ARG A 816 -21.78 4.29 -30.65
N LEU A 817 -20.79 5.17 -30.52
CA LEU A 817 -20.59 6.02 -29.34
C LEU A 817 -21.78 6.97 -29.14
N ILE A 818 -22.17 7.72 -30.19
CA ILE A 818 -23.34 8.61 -30.17
C ILE A 818 -24.61 7.82 -29.86
N PHE A 819 -24.79 6.62 -30.42
CA PHE A 819 -25.95 5.77 -30.12
C PHE A 819 -26.02 5.37 -28.63
N LYS A 820 -24.91 4.93 -28.03
CA LYS A 820 -24.87 4.57 -26.59
C LYS A 820 -25.15 5.77 -25.69
N LEU A 821 -24.61 6.95 -26.04
CA LEU A 821 -24.84 8.20 -25.30
C LEU A 821 -26.30 8.68 -25.44
N ALA A 822 -26.91 8.55 -26.62
CA ALA A 822 -28.32 8.88 -26.85
C ALA A 822 -29.27 7.97 -26.06
N ASP A 823 -29.02 6.66 -26.04
CA ASP A 823 -29.80 5.69 -25.25
C ASP A 823 -29.68 5.94 -23.74
N TYR A 824 -28.49 6.27 -23.24
CA TYR A 824 -28.27 6.70 -21.86
C TYR A 824 -29.08 7.96 -21.52
N ASN A 825 -29.04 8.97 -22.39
CA ASN A 825 -29.76 10.22 -22.20
C ASN A 825 -31.26 10.02 -22.16
N PHE A 826 -31.80 9.23 -23.09
CA PHE A 826 -33.22 8.89 -23.15
C PHE A 826 -33.70 8.15 -21.88
N LYS A 827 -32.87 7.26 -21.33
CA LYS A 827 -33.20 6.49 -20.10
C LYS A 827 -33.11 7.32 -18.82
N ARG A 828 -32.12 8.21 -18.70
CA ARG A 828 -31.80 8.93 -17.45
C ARG A 828 -32.41 10.34 -17.38
N PHE A 829 -32.58 11.01 -18.51
CA PHE A 829 -32.94 12.43 -18.60
C PHE A 829 -34.19 12.64 -19.49
N LEU A 830 -35.29 11.99 -19.12
CA LEU A 830 -36.62 11.98 -19.78
C LEU A 830 -37.28 13.34 -20.13
N LEU A 831 -36.64 14.47 -19.80
CA LEU A 831 -37.16 15.84 -19.96
C LEU A 831 -36.11 16.83 -20.52
N ALA A 832 -34.96 16.35 -21.02
CA ALA A 832 -33.89 17.19 -21.54
C ALA A 832 -33.53 16.81 -22.98
N ASP A 833 -33.73 17.74 -23.91
CA ASP A 833 -33.42 17.57 -25.33
C ASP A 833 -31.93 17.86 -25.59
N TYR A 834 -31.06 16.89 -25.26
CA TYR A 834 -29.63 16.98 -25.56
C TYR A 834 -29.32 16.56 -27.00
N GLU A 835 -28.76 17.50 -27.76
CA GLU A 835 -28.17 17.29 -29.08
C GLU A 835 -26.79 16.63 -28.94
N LEU A 836 -26.48 15.71 -29.87
CA LEU A 836 -25.17 15.09 -30.01
C LEU A 836 -24.59 15.39 -31.39
N GLU A 837 -23.45 16.08 -31.43
CA GLU A 837 -22.75 16.41 -32.68
C GLU A 837 -21.33 15.82 -32.68
N SER A 838 -20.68 15.77 -33.85
CA SER A 838 -19.28 15.37 -33.97
C SER A 838 -18.52 16.34 -34.87
N HIS A 839 -17.40 16.83 -34.34
CA HIS A 839 -16.50 17.79 -34.98
C HIS A 839 -15.15 17.13 -35.25
N SER A 840 -14.43 17.58 -36.29
CA SER A 840 -13.05 17.15 -36.55
C SER A 840 -12.06 18.20 -36.05
N ALA A 841 -10.91 17.75 -35.55
CA ALA A 841 -9.79 18.61 -35.17
C ALA A 841 -8.61 18.50 -36.16
N PRO A 842 -7.67 19.47 -36.18
CA PRO A 842 -6.56 19.50 -37.13
C PRO A 842 -5.56 18.35 -37.00
N ASP A 843 -5.45 17.76 -35.81
CA ASP A 843 -4.58 16.61 -35.50
C ASP A 843 -5.21 15.25 -35.89
N GLY A 844 -6.39 15.27 -36.53
CA GLY A 844 -7.14 14.08 -36.95
C GLY A 844 -8.08 13.51 -35.89
N LYS A 845 -8.03 13.97 -34.63
CA LYS A 845 -8.97 13.53 -33.59
C LYS A 845 -10.39 14.03 -33.85
N ARG A 846 -11.36 13.37 -33.22
CA ARG A 846 -12.78 13.77 -33.26
C ARG A 846 -13.21 14.31 -31.90
N ILE A 847 -14.14 15.24 -31.89
CA ILE A 847 -14.78 15.77 -30.67
C ILE A 847 -16.26 15.45 -30.78
N VAL A 848 -16.77 14.57 -29.93
CA VAL A 848 -18.22 14.35 -29.78
C VAL A 848 -18.74 15.29 -28.70
N THR A 849 -19.78 16.07 -29.01
CA THR A 849 -20.36 17.03 -28.08
C THR A 849 -21.71 16.57 -27.57
N ILE A 850 -22.05 16.94 -26.33
CA ILE A 850 -23.38 16.72 -25.74
C ILE A 850 -23.81 18.02 -25.09
N GLY A 851 -25.01 18.52 -25.40
CA GLY A 851 -25.55 19.78 -24.88
C GLY A 851 -26.83 20.17 -25.61
N PRO A 852 -27.32 21.42 -25.49
CA PRO A 852 -26.82 22.48 -24.63
C PRO A 852 -27.20 22.30 -23.15
N PHE A 853 -26.28 22.66 -22.26
CA PHE A 853 -26.52 22.85 -20.82
C PHE A 853 -26.53 24.35 -20.50
N LYS A 854 -27.39 24.81 -19.59
CA LYS A 854 -27.64 26.25 -19.37
C LYS A 854 -26.46 27.02 -18.78
N ASN A 855 -25.57 26.34 -18.05
CA ASN A 855 -24.42 26.94 -17.36
C ASN A 855 -23.45 25.84 -16.87
N ARG A 856 -22.33 26.26 -16.29
CA ARG A 856 -21.29 25.38 -15.74
C ARG A 856 -21.84 24.33 -14.76
N ARG A 857 -22.82 24.67 -13.93
CA ARG A 857 -23.33 23.73 -12.92
C ARG A 857 -24.03 22.53 -13.57
N GLU A 858 -24.94 22.79 -14.49
CA GLU A 858 -25.75 21.75 -15.14
C GLU A 858 -24.89 20.81 -16.02
N VAL A 859 -23.89 21.35 -16.73
CA VAL A 859 -22.94 20.51 -17.49
C VAL A 859 -22.03 19.69 -16.57
N MET A 860 -21.63 20.23 -15.41
CA MET A 860 -20.77 19.49 -14.49
C MET A 860 -21.53 18.40 -13.72
N ASP A 861 -22.80 18.62 -13.38
CA ASP A 861 -23.68 17.58 -12.82
C ASP A 861 -23.79 16.38 -13.80
N TYR A 862 -23.93 16.66 -15.11
CA TYR A 862 -23.93 15.64 -16.15
C TYR A 862 -22.55 15.00 -16.36
N PHE A 863 -21.47 15.80 -16.35
CA PHE A 863 -20.07 15.33 -16.46
C PHE A 863 -19.76 14.26 -15.41
N TYR A 864 -20.11 14.48 -14.14
CA TYR A 864 -19.92 13.50 -13.08
C TYR A 864 -20.81 12.25 -13.24
N ALA A 865 -22.03 12.41 -13.77
CA ALA A 865 -22.91 11.28 -14.08
C ALA A 865 -22.40 10.42 -15.24
N LEU A 866 -21.74 11.01 -16.25
CA LEU A 866 -21.11 10.27 -17.36
C LEU A 866 -19.78 9.64 -16.92
N ARG A 867 -18.94 10.37 -16.16
CA ARG A 867 -17.68 9.87 -15.57
C ARG A 867 -17.89 8.60 -14.74
N SER A 868 -19.01 8.49 -14.03
CA SER A 868 -19.34 7.32 -13.19
C SER A 868 -19.95 6.13 -13.95
N ASN A 869 -20.03 6.19 -15.29
CA ASN A 869 -20.63 5.15 -16.13
C ASN A 869 -19.75 4.89 -17.38
N THR A 870 -18.46 4.64 -17.17
CA THR A 870 -17.41 4.50 -18.19
C THR A 870 -17.66 3.37 -19.20
N ASN A 871 -18.36 2.30 -18.81
CA ASN A 871 -18.99 1.31 -19.71
C ASN A 871 -19.75 1.89 -20.92
N LEU A 872 -20.30 3.11 -20.83
CA LEU A 872 -20.97 3.79 -21.96
C LEU A 872 -19.99 4.15 -23.09
N LEU A 873 -18.73 4.43 -22.73
CA LEU A 873 -17.66 4.85 -23.63
C LEU A 873 -16.89 3.68 -24.26
N GLN A 874 -17.16 2.44 -23.86
CA GLN A 874 -16.58 1.25 -24.49
C GLN A 874 -17.19 1.03 -25.89
N VAL A 875 -16.47 1.43 -26.94
CA VAL A 875 -16.78 1.13 -28.36
C VAL A 875 -15.50 0.74 -29.09
N ASP A 876 -15.66 0.05 -30.22
CA ASP A 876 -14.53 -0.48 -30.98
C ASP A 876 -13.58 0.64 -31.43
N ASN A 877 -12.28 0.37 -31.34
CA ASN A 877 -11.16 1.27 -31.66
C ASN A 877 -11.10 2.60 -30.87
N LEU A 878 -11.87 2.75 -29.78
CA LEU A 878 -11.75 3.92 -28.90
C LEU A 878 -10.66 3.69 -27.84
N VAL A 879 -9.61 4.52 -27.86
CA VAL A 879 -8.49 4.49 -26.91
C VAL A 879 -8.37 5.85 -26.22
N GLN A 880 -8.29 5.82 -24.88
CA GLN A 880 -8.08 6.99 -24.00
C GLN A 880 -8.94 8.24 -24.32
N PRO A 881 -10.29 8.13 -24.37
CA PRO A 881 -11.17 9.29 -24.56
C PRO A 881 -10.95 10.38 -23.50
N MET A 882 -10.80 11.64 -23.92
CA MET A 882 -10.69 12.78 -22.99
C MET A 882 -12.07 13.41 -22.78
N LEU A 883 -12.57 13.38 -21.55
CA LEU A 883 -13.86 13.96 -21.16
C LEU A 883 -13.65 15.33 -20.52
N MET A 884 -14.29 16.35 -21.08
CA MET A 884 -14.22 17.75 -20.65
C MET A 884 -15.58 18.45 -20.82
N ALA A 885 -15.69 19.72 -20.43
CA ALA A 885 -16.80 20.59 -20.77
C ALA A 885 -16.32 21.99 -21.14
N GLY A 886 -17.16 22.79 -21.79
CA GLY A 886 -16.82 24.18 -22.15
C GLY A 886 -17.96 24.97 -22.75
N SER A 887 -17.77 26.29 -22.87
CA SER A 887 -18.64 27.17 -23.65
C SER A 887 -18.44 26.94 -25.15
N LYS A 888 -19.35 27.47 -25.96
CA LYS A 888 -19.24 27.42 -27.44
C LYS A 888 -17.96 28.10 -27.96
N ALA A 889 -17.46 29.13 -27.27
CA ALA A 889 -16.19 29.78 -27.63
C ALA A 889 -15.00 28.81 -27.50
N ASN A 890 -14.99 27.99 -26.44
CA ASN A 890 -13.95 27.00 -26.21
C ASN A 890 -13.99 25.84 -27.21
N LEU A 891 -15.19 25.39 -27.61
CA LEU A 891 -15.34 24.40 -28.69
C LEU A 891 -14.77 24.91 -30.02
N ASN A 892 -15.03 26.19 -30.36
CA ASN A 892 -14.50 26.82 -31.55
C ASN A 892 -12.97 27.00 -31.50
N ALA A 893 -12.41 27.26 -30.31
CA ALA A 893 -10.97 27.32 -30.13
C ALA A 893 -10.33 25.93 -30.31
N LEU A 894 -10.85 24.91 -29.62
CA LEU A 894 -10.43 23.51 -29.71
C LEU A 894 -10.44 22.95 -31.13
N THR A 895 -11.56 23.11 -31.85
CA THR A 895 -11.72 22.63 -33.24
C THR A 895 -10.80 23.35 -34.23
N ARG A 896 -10.30 24.55 -33.88
CA ARG A 896 -9.35 25.31 -34.71
C ARG A 896 -7.89 25.00 -34.38
N THR A 897 -7.55 24.75 -33.11
CA THR A 897 -6.14 24.56 -32.69
C THR A 897 -5.73 23.10 -32.58
N GLY A 898 -6.65 22.19 -32.23
CA GLY A 898 -6.31 20.82 -31.84
C GLY A 898 -5.53 20.73 -30.53
N ASP A 899 -5.38 21.83 -29.80
CA ASP A 899 -4.58 21.91 -28.58
C ASP A 899 -5.40 21.44 -27.36
N PHE A 900 -5.63 20.13 -27.35
CA PHE A 900 -6.41 19.45 -26.32
C PHE A 900 -5.74 19.50 -24.95
N ASP A 901 -4.41 19.53 -24.88
CA ASP A 901 -3.68 19.50 -23.60
C ASP A 901 -3.63 20.87 -22.93
N ALA A 902 -3.51 21.97 -23.70
CA ALA A 902 -3.76 23.30 -23.14
C ALA A 902 -5.23 23.47 -22.74
N TYR A 903 -6.20 22.92 -23.51
CA TYR A 903 -7.60 22.97 -23.07
C TYR A 903 -7.86 22.09 -21.85
N ARG A 904 -7.20 20.94 -21.71
CA ARG A 904 -7.26 20.05 -20.53
C ARG A 904 -6.72 20.76 -19.29
N THR A 905 -5.67 21.55 -19.46
CA THR A 905 -5.05 22.39 -18.40
C THR A 905 -5.96 23.55 -18.03
N PHE A 906 -6.56 24.21 -19.01
CA PHE A 906 -7.58 25.24 -18.79
C PHE A 906 -8.85 24.66 -18.11
N PHE A 907 -9.38 23.54 -18.61
CA PHE A 907 -10.55 22.86 -18.05
C PHE A 907 -10.28 22.38 -16.61
N SER A 908 -9.09 21.83 -16.35
CA SER A 908 -8.58 21.55 -15.00
C SER A 908 -8.72 22.78 -14.10
N GLN A 909 -8.04 23.87 -14.47
CA GLN A 909 -7.94 25.10 -13.67
C GLN A 909 -9.31 25.75 -13.39
N TYR A 910 -10.19 25.79 -14.40
CA TYR A 910 -11.42 26.61 -14.32
C TYR A 910 -12.70 25.81 -14.04
N TYR A 911 -12.75 24.50 -14.34
CA TYR A 911 -13.95 23.67 -14.13
C TYR A 911 -13.78 22.63 -13.01
N LEU A 912 -12.55 22.15 -12.80
CA LEU A 912 -12.21 21.10 -11.82
C LEU A 912 -11.30 21.62 -10.68
N ALA A 913 -11.15 22.94 -10.54
CA ALA A 913 -10.34 23.60 -9.51
C ALA A 913 -8.86 23.14 -9.42
N GLY A 914 -8.29 22.65 -10.52
CA GLY A 914 -6.89 22.20 -10.62
C GLY A 914 -6.68 20.70 -10.76
N ALA A 915 -7.72 19.87 -10.62
CA ALA A 915 -7.62 18.41 -10.53
C ALA A 915 -7.32 17.65 -11.86
N GLY A 916 -6.94 18.35 -12.94
CA GLY A 916 -6.66 17.77 -14.26
C GLY A 916 -7.94 17.47 -15.07
N GLY A 917 -7.99 17.90 -16.34
CA GLY A 917 -9.00 17.38 -17.26
C GLY A 917 -8.81 15.88 -17.50
N ILE A 918 -9.90 15.12 -17.54
CA ILE A 918 -9.84 13.66 -17.36
C ILE A 918 -9.61 12.98 -18.72
N ILE A 919 -8.42 12.38 -18.89
CA ILE A 919 -8.26 11.25 -19.81
C ILE A 919 -8.92 10.06 -19.13
N ILE A 920 -9.99 9.54 -19.74
CA ILE A 920 -10.62 8.31 -19.31
C ILE A 920 -9.78 7.18 -19.89
N ASP A 921 -8.89 6.66 -19.05
CA ASP A 921 -8.11 5.50 -19.42
C ASP A 921 -8.99 4.25 -19.40
N LEU A 922 -9.46 3.85 -20.58
CA LEU A 922 -10.22 2.62 -20.78
C LEU A 922 -9.39 1.36 -20.43
N THR A 923 -8.07 1.46 -20.22
CA THR A 923 -7.28 0.34 -19.68
C THR A 923 -7.51 0.16 -18.18
N TYR A 924 -7.83 1.22 -17.42
CA TYR A 924 -8.02 1.13 -15.96
C TYR A 924 -9.41 0.66 -15.49
N GLU A 925 -10.44 0.68 -16.34
CA GLU A 925 -11.75 0.06 -16.01
C GLU A 925 -11.78 -1.48 -16.26
N ASN A 926 -10.71 -2.19 -16.64
CA ASN A 926 -10.81 -3.65 -16.87
C ASN A 926 -10.73 -4.47 -15.56
N LEU A 927 -9.69 -4.26 -14.74
CA LEU A 927 -9.60 -4.75 -13.35
C LEU A 927 -8.91 -6.12 -13.12
N GLU A 928 -7.85 -6.60 -13.75
CA GLU A 928 -7.08 -6.20 -14.95
C GLU A 928 -6.69 -4.70 -15.03
N GLU A 929 -5.86 -4.25 -14.08
CA GLU A 929 -5.43 -2.85 -13.90
C GLU A 929 -5.01 -2.58 -12.44
N GLN A 930 -4.68 -1.33 -12.05
CA GLN A 930 -3.82 -1.11 -10.86
C GLN A 930 -3.86 0.26 -10.13
N ASN A 931 -4.37 1.35 -10.71
CA ASN A 931 -3.95 2.70 -10.28
C ASN A 931 -4.69 3.35 -9.08
N LYS A 932 -4.10 4.44 -8.59
CA LYS A 932 -4.39 5.21 -7.35
C LYS A 932 -4.36 6.76 -7.60
N GLN A 933 -5.03 7.56 -6.73
CA GLN A 933 -4.70 8.94 -6.17
C GLN A 933 -4.43 10.17 -7.14
N THR A 934 -4.35 11.50 -6.80
CA THR A 934 -4.53 12.40 -5.60
C THR A 934 -5.03 13.85 -5.99
N VAL A 935 -4.90 14.94 -5.16
CA VAL A 935 -5.57 16.28 -5.28
C VAL A 935 -4.64 17.53 -4.97
N ALA A 936 -5.03 18.78 -5.34
CA ALA A 936 -4.44 20.15 -5.07
C ALA A 936 -5.44 21.28 -5.56
N PRO A 937 -5.25 22.66 -5.47
CA PRO A 937 -4.35 23.60 -4.71
C PRO A 937 -5.06 24.90 -4.10
N GLU A 938 -4.33 25.97 -3.65
CA GLU A 938 -4.86 27.19 -2.94
C GLU A 938 -3.97 28.50 -3.06
N ALA A 939 -4.24 29.62 -2.32
CA ALA A 939 -3.44 30.89 -2.37
C ALA A 939 -3.57 31.92 -1.20
N SER A 940 -2.46 32.26 -0.51
CA SER A 940 -2.28 33.51 0.29
C SER A 940 -0.82 33.98 0.55
N GLY A 941 0.19 33.32 -0.06
CA GLY A 941 1.59 33.40 0.37
C GLY A 941 1.91 32.25 1.32
N PHE A 942 1.09 32.06 2.35
CA PHE A 942 0.75 30.70 2.79
C PHE A 942 -0.07 30.02 1.67
N LYS A 943 -0.14 28.69 1.67
CA LYS A 943 -0.97 27.92 0.73
C LYS A 943 -1.54 26.71 1.45
N ALA A 944 -2.78 26.33 1.22
CA ALA A 944 -3.14 24.92 1.38
C ALA A 944 -2.32 24.14 0.36
N SER A 945 -1.35 23.41 0.92
CA SER A 945 -1.00 22.13 0.36
C SER A 945 -2.19 21.21 0.57
N ASP A 946 -2.34 20.22 -0.32
CA ASP A 946 -2.86 18.92 0.10
C ASP A 946 -1.65 18.02 0.42
N GLY A 947 -1.85 16.94 1.17
CA GLY A 947 -0.75 16.10 1.68
C GLY A 947 -0.21 16.56 3.03
N ILE A 948 1.10 16.41 3.28
CA ILE A 948 1.67 16.45 4.64
C ILE A 948 1.40 17.79 5.35
N HIS A 949 0.88 17.71 6.58
CA HIS A 949 0.69 18.84 7.50
C HIS A 949 1.33 18.59 8.86
N LEU A 950 1.59 19.69 9.56
CA LEU A 950 1.96 19.72 10.97
C LEU A 950 0.75 20.17 11.78
N ALA A 951 0.57 19.60 12.97
CA ALA A 951 -0.36 20.18 13.93
C ALA A 951 0.35 21.22 14.80
N MET A 952 -0.07 22.49 14.69
CA MET A 952 0.54 23.62 15.39
C MET A 952 -0.29 24.04 16.61
N VAL A 953 0.39 24.29 17.73
CA VAL A 953 -0.19 24.91 18.93
C VAL A 953 0.69 26.07 19.40
N VAL A 954 0.09 27.23 19.64
CA VAL A 954 0.77 28.46 20.06
C VAL A 954 0.35 28.82 21.48
N VAL A 955 1.32 28.87 22.40
CA VAL A 955 1.09 29.07 23.84
C VAL A 955 1.77 30.34 24.38
N PRO A 956 1.19 31.01 25.39
CA PRO A 956 1.80 32.14 26.08
C PRO A 956 3.19 31.87 26.69
N ALA A 957 4.01 32.93 26.78
CA ALA A 957 5.41 32.90 27.24
C ALA A 957 5.64 32.31 28.64
N ASN A 958 4.60 32.26 29.48
CA ASN A 958 4.64 31.80 30.87
C ASN A 958 4.32 30.29 31.02
N ILE A 959 4.04 29.57 29.93
CA ILE A 959 3.69 28.14 29.95
C ILE A 959 4.94 27.26 29.70
N GLN A 960 5.11 26.20 30.48
CA GLN A 960 6.21 25.24 30.32
C GLN A 960 5.97 24.32 29.11
N THR A 961 6.53 24.69 27.95
CA THR A 961 6.37 23.98 26.68
C THR A 961 6.72 22.49 26.73
N GLY A 962 7.68 22.07 27.57
CA GLY A 962 8.09 20.66 27.68
C GLY A 962 6.97 19.69 28.10
N ARG A 963 6.05 20.11 28.98
CA ARG A 963 4.89 19.27 29.37
C ARG A 963 3.86 19.16 28.25
N ILE A 964 3.64 20.25 27.52
CA ILE A 964 2.72 20.31 26.40
C ILE A 964 3.28 19.50 25.22
N SER A 965 4.56 19.65 24.90
CA SER A 965 5.26 18.85 23.90
C SER A 965 5.20 17.35 24.23
N GLY A 966 5.57 16.93 25.44
CA GLY A 966 5.49 15.52 25.85
C GLY A 966 4.06 14.96 25.82
N PHE A 967 3.06 15.78 26.16
CA PHE A 967 1.66 15.42 26.01
C PHE A 967 1.27 15.27 24.53
N LEU A 968 1.60 16.24 23.66
CA LEU A 968 1.30 16.20 22.22
C LEU A 968 1.92 14.98 21.54
N SER A 969 3.19 14.66 21.82
CA SER A 969 3.83 13.44 21.29
C SER A 969 3.14 12.17 21.80
N SER A 970 2.77 12.11 23.09
CA SER A 970 2.06 10.95 23.65
C SER A 970 0.66 10.81 23.05
N HIS A 971 -0.02 11.93 22.80
CA HIS A 971 -1.36 11.96 22.22
C HIS A 971 -1.34 11.54 20.74
N ALA A 972 -0.36 12.02 19.97
CA ALA A 972 -0.15 11.66 18.57
C ALA A 972 0.22 10.17 18.43
N LEU A 973 1.08 9.66 19.32
CA LEU A 973 1.44 8.25 19.37
C LEU A 973 0.26 7.37 19.81
N ASN A 974 -0.58 7.80 20.76
CA ASN A 974 -1.63 6.95 21.32
C ASN A 974 -2.94 6.92 20.49
N LEU A 975 -3.28 8.00 19.79
CA LEU A 975 -4.50 8.07 18.96
C LEU A 975 -4.25 7.90 17.46
N TYR A 976 -3.09 8.36 16.96
CA TYR A 976 -2.76 8.36 15.53
C TYR A 976 -1.57 7.42 15.20
N ASN A 977 -0.97 6.78 16.21
CA ASN A 977 0.22 5.91 16.08
C ASN A 977 1.44 6.59 15.42
N LEU A 978 1.48 7.93 15.46
CA LEU A 978 2.54 8.72 14.85
C LEU A 978 3.73 8.87 15.82
N LYS A 979 4.93 8.53 15.35
CA LYS A 979 6.19 8.80 16.07
C LYS A 979 6.69 10.18 15.67
N VAL A 980 6.37 11.20 16.47
CA VAL A 980 6.51 12.60 16.05
C VAL A 980 7.71 13.31 16.66
N SER A 981 8.47 14.01 15.82
CA SER A 981 9.35 15.10 16.22
C SER A 981 8.54 16.34 16.56
N ASN A 982 8.81 16.94 17.72
CA ASN A 982 8.19 18.19 18.11
C ASN A 982 9.21 19.32 18.08
N LYS A 983 8.96 20.35 17.27
CA LYS A 983 9.79 21.55 17.20
C LYS A 983 9.15 22.68 18.01
N THR A 984 9.95 23.38 18.81
CA THR A 984 9.51 24.53 19.61
C THR A 984 10.18 25.79 19.11
N VAL A 985 9.37 26.78 18.72
CA VAL A 985 9.81 28.06 18.13
C VAL A 985 9.33 29.20 19.01
N LYS A 986 10.13 30.26 19.17
CA LYS A 986 9.72 31.48 19.90
C LYS A 986 9.35 32.58 18.91
N LEU A 987 8.20 33.19 19.12
CA LEU A 987 7.71 34.34 18.37
C LEU A 987 8.22 35.66 18.99
N ASN A 988 8.19 36.73 18.21
CA ASN A 988 8.70 38.05 18.62
C ASN A 988 7.97 38.68 19.82
N ASP A 989 6.73 38.28 20.07
CA ASP A 989 5.94 38.70 21.23
C ASP A 989 6.15 37.82 22.49
N GLY A 990 7.05 36.84 22.41
CA GLY A 990 7.39 35.91 23.47
C GLY A 990 6.53 34.64 23.55
N ARG A 991 5.45 34.51 22.74
CA ARG A 991 4.72 33.23 22.62
C ARG A 991 5.62 32.13 22.07
N SER A 992 5.32 30.89 22.43
CA SER A 992 6.02 29.71 21.92
C SER A 992 5.08 28.88 21.05
N VAL A 993 5.53 28.52 19.85
CA VAL A 993 4.86 27.57 18.96
C VAL A 993 5.43 26.19 19.21
N ILE A 994 4.58 25.19 19.31
CA ILE A 994 4.93 23.77 19.36
C ILE A 994 4.22 23.11 18.18
N VAL A 995 4.99 22.51 17.27
CA VAL A 995 4.44 21.70 16.17
C VAL A 995 4.66 20.22 16.38
N VAL A 996 3.76 19.43 15.79
CA VAL A 996 3.80 17.97 15.71
C VAL A 996 3.95 17.66 14.21
N GLU A 997 5.16 17.29 13.78
CA GLU A 997 5.65 17.54 12.40
C GLU A 997 5.22 16.57 11.28
N ARG A 998 4.34 15.59 11.54
CA ARG A 998 4.04 14.56 10.51
C ARG A 998 2.63 13.99 10.60
N PHE A 999 1.69 14.63 9.92
CA PHE A 999 0.41 14.07 9.51
C PHE A 999 0.37 14.00 7.98
N ASP A 1000 -0.22 12.96 7.41
CA ASP A 1000 -0.15 12.73 5.96
C ASP A 1000 -1.18 13.57 5.16
N SER A 1001 -2.17 14.17 5.83
CA SER A 1001 -3.17 15.09 5.26
C SER A 1001 -3.45 16.31 6.17
N LYS A 1002 -4.19 17.30 5.63
CA LYS A 1002 -4.67 18.47 6.40
C LYS A 1002 -5.77 18.07 7.39
N GLU A 1003 -6.61 17.12 7.00
CA GLU A 1003 -7.67 16.53 7.81
C GLU A 1003 -7.09 15.83 9.04
N ASP A 1004 -6.09 14.95 8.89
CA ASP A 1004 -5.46 14.23 10.01
C ASP A 1004 -4.86 15.19 11.06
N ALA A 1005 -4.18 16.25 10.60
CA ALA A 1005 -3.66 17.30 11.47
C ALA A 1005 -4.78 18.10 12.18
N SER A 1006 -5.89 18.35 11.47
CA SER A 1006 -7.05 19.08 11.98
C SER A 1006 -7.86 18.26 13.00
N ASP A 1007 -7.98 16.95 12.78
CA ASP A 1007 -8.61 16.00 13.70
C ASP A 1007 -7.77 15.82 14.96
N PHE A 1008 -6.44 15.68 14.81
CA PHE A 1008 -5.53 15.68 15.95
C PHE A 1008 -5.71 16.96 16.78
N ILE A 1009 -5.72 18.12 16.13
CA ILE A 1009 -5.93 19.42 16.79
C ILE A 1009 -7.29 19.50 17.47
N SER A 1010 -8.35 19.01 16.81
CA SER A 1010 -9.71 19.01 17.35
C SER A 1010 -9.81 18.15 18.60
N SER A 1011 -9.24 16.94 18.57
CA SER A 1011 -9.20 16.01 19.69
C SER A 1011 -8.56 16.59 20.97
N LEU A 1012 -7.68 17.59 20.86
CA LEU A 1012 -7.09 18.28 22.02
C LEU A 1012 -8.15 19.05 22.85
N SER A 1013 -9.22 19.56 22.23
CA SER A 1013 -10.24 20.37 22.91
C SER A 1013 -11.00 19.60 23.99
N ASP A 1014 -11.22 18.30 23.80
CA ASP A 1014 -12.09 17.49 24.67
C ASP A 1014 -11.35 16.87 25.87
N ILE A 1015 -10.05 17.17 26.02
CA ILE A 1015 -9.20 16.51 27.01
C ILE A 1015 -9.09 17.37 28.28
N PRO A 1016 -9.57 16.88 29.45
CA PRO A 1016 -9.51 17.66 30.69
C PRO A 1016 -8.08 18.02 31.12
N TYR A 1017 -7.08 17.20 30.78
CA TYR A 1017 -5.67 17.52 31.05
C TYR A 1017 -5.19 18.72 30.23
N TRP A 1018 -5.51 18.76 28.93
CA TRP A 1018 -5.15 19.84 28.03
C TRP A 1018 -5.72 21.18 28.51
N ASN A 1019 -7.03 21.20 28.76
CA ASN A 1019 -7.75 22.37 29.26
C ASN A 1019 -7.26 22.86 30.64
N ASN A 1020 -6.71 21.96 31.48
CA ASN A 1020 -6.15 22.33 32.79
C ASN A 1020 -4.71 22.88 32.75
N GLN A 1021 -3.91 22.59 31.70
CA GLN A 1021 -2.55 23.14 31.57
C GLN A 1021 -2.53 24.57 31.01
N LEU A 1022 -3.57 24.98 30.27
CA LEU A 1022 -3.53 26.20 29.44
C LEU A 1022 -4.04 27.49 30.11
N LYS A 1023 -4.75 27.39 31.25
CA LYS A 1023 -5.15 28.48 32.21
C LYS A 1023 -5.16 29.95 31.71
N GLY A 1024 -5.75 30.25 30.56
CA GLY A 1024 -5.90 31.61 30.05
C GLY A 1024 -6.40 31.63 28.59
N ASP A 1025 -7.26 32.60 28.27
CA ASP A 1025 -8.11 32.62 27.06
C ASP A 1025 -7.38 33.02 25.76
N SER A 1026 -6.10 32.67 25.58
CA SER A 1026 -5.31 33.06 24.41
C SER A 1026 -4.21 32.07 24.01
N TRP A 1027 -4.64 30.90 23.54
CA TRP A 1027 -3.82 29.95 22.79
C TRP A 1027 -4.46 29.72 21.40
N TYR A 1028 -3.65 29.47 20.39
CA TYR A 1028 -4.09 29.22 19.02
C TYR A 1028 -3.66 27.83 18.56
N LYS A 1029 -4.46 27.19 17.71
CA LYS A 1029 -4.21 25.84 17.21
C LYS A 1029 -4.67 25.76 15.75
N ALA A 1030 -3.86 25.18 14.87
CA ALA A 1030 -4.14 25.14 13.44
C ALA A 1030 -3.33 24.07 12.69
N ALA A 1031 -3.92 23.48 11.65
CA ALA A 1031 -3.22 22.58 10.76
C ALA A 1031 -2.43 23.40 9.74
N VAL A 1032 -1.12 23.20 9.68
CA VAL A 1032 -0.21 24.05 8.90
C VAL A 1032 0.70 23.19 8.04
N SER A 1033 0.81 23.47 6.75
CA SER A 1033 1.75 22.74 5.89
C SER A 1033 3.20 23.05 6.30
N PRO A 1034 4.19 22.18 6.01
CA PRO A 1034 5.60 22.45 6.29
C PRO A 1034 6.08 23.80 5.74
N ASP A 1035 5.68 24.13 4.51
CA ASP A 1035 6.02 25.41 3.87
C ASP A 1035 5.39 26.61 4.58
N ASN A 1036 4.12 26.47 5.01
CA ASN A 1036 3.46 27.52 5.77
C ASN A 1036 4.09 27.71 7.14
N PHE A 1037 4.48 26.62 7.80
CA PHE A 1037 5.13 26.70 9.10
C PHE A 1037 6.50 27.35 9.00
N LYS A 1038 7.27 27.03 7.96
CA LYS A 1038 8.54 27.70 7.67
C LYS A 1038 8.37 29.22 7.51
N LEU A 1039 7.30 29.66 6.84
CA LEU A 1039 6.96 31.09 6.75
C LEU A 1039 6.60 31.71 8.12
N ILE A 1040 5.94 30.97 9.02
CA ILE A 1040 5.70 31.40 10.42
C ILE A 1040 7.03 31.51 11.19
N GLU A 1041 7.96 30.58 11.00
CA GLU A 1041 9.30 30.62 11.62
C GLU A 1041 10.12 31.81 11.12
N GLU A 1042 10.10 32.09 9.81
CA GLU A 1042 10.80 33.22 9.18
C GLU A 1042 10.20 34.57 9.57
N MET A 1043 8.88 34.67 9.71
CA MET A 1043 8.19 35.90 10.17
C MET A 1043 8.22 36.08 11.70
N GLN A 1044 8.47 35.01 12.46
CA GLN A 1044 8.39 34.96 13.93
C GLN A 1044 7.08 35.57 14.48
N SER A 1045 5.99 35.37 13.74
CA SER A 1045 4.67 35.97 13.92
C SER A 1045 3.61 35.03 13.32
N ILE A 1046 2.43 34.94 13.93
CA ILE A 1046 1.32 34.11 13.43
C ILE A 1046 0.15 34.94 12.89
N GLU A 1047 0.18 36.26 13.04
CA GLU A 1047 -0.97 37.15 12.81
C GLU A 1047 -1.51 37.00 11.38
N LYS A 1048 -0.61 37.01 10.38
CA LYS A 1048 -0.97 36.80 8.97
C LYS A 1048 -1.45 35.38 8.67
N PHE A 1049 -1.00 34.38 9.43
CA PHE A 1049 -1.46 33.00 9.27
C PHE A 1049 -2.87 32.82 9.84
N VAL A 1050 -3.20 33.50 10.95
CA VAL A 1050 -4.56 33.54 11.51
C VAL A 1050 -5.52 34.27 10.56
N GLU A 1051 -5.10 35.41 9.99
CA GLU A 1051 -5.86 36.11 8.93
C GLU A 1051 -6.08 35.22 7.70
N PHE A 1052 -5.06 34.45 7.31
CA PHE A 1052 -5.16 33.47 6.23
C PHE A 1052 -6.17 32.36 6.55
N GLU A 1053 -6.02 31.63 7.66
CA GLU A 1053 -6.96 30.55 8.03
C GLU A 1053 -8.40 31.06 8.15
N THR A 1054 -8.61 32.23 8.75
CA THR A 1054 -9.96 32.83 8.87
C THR A 1054 -10.51 33.32 7.52
N SER A 1055 -9.67 33.47 6.49
CA SER A 1055 -10.09 33.75 5.11
C SER A 1055 -10.31 32.50 4.25
N THR A 1056 -9.79 31.33 4.67
CA THR A 1056 -9.90 30.05 3.94
C THR A 1056 -10.75 28.99 4.65
N ALA A 1057 -11.21 29.25 5.87
CA ALA A 1057 -12.24 28.45 6.52
C ALA A 1057 -13.59 28.54 5.76
N PRO A 1058 -14.28 27.40 5.52
CA PRO A 1058 -15.54 27.34 4.75
C PRO A 1058 -16.79 27.85 5.48
#